data_AF-A0A352MHB2-F1
#
_entry.id   AF-A0A352MHB2-F1
#
_cell.length_a   1.000
_cell.length_b   1.000
_cell.length_c   1.000
_cell.angle_alpha   90.00
_cell.angle_beta   90.00
_cell.angle_gamma   90.00
#
_symmetry.space_group_name_H-M   'P 1'
#
loop_
_entity.id
_entity.type
_entity.pdbx_description
1 polymer ?
#
loop_
_entity_poly.entity_id
_entity_poly.type
_entity_poly.pdbx_seq_one_letter_code
_entity_poly.pdbx_strand_id
1 'polypeptide(L)'
;MKSLKSLILPLFLLVLILFSSPLKSQERQSELKKGVPVPELLTAGDKHRYIVTIDANMFAYFSLVQKGVDVLITTYDPDGNKIQSFDSPNGRSGPEPVILFSEKKGNYVLELTALEEKGYKGRYELVWLKLEPRGTTPEKQIDQLFTTWNTIESPGAAVAVEKDGKIIYKKGFGSAELEYNIPITPQTVFHIASISKQFTCFSILLLEKQGKLSIDDDIRKYIPEVPDFGKVITLNHLMHHTSGLRDQWELLAMAGWRLDDIITKDQILRIVSRQKELNFSPGEEYMYCNTGFTLLAEVVARVSGQPFPEFTRINIFEPLKMTNTLFYDDCEKIVRNRAYSFYADSTGYKKSILSYSNAGATSLFTTAEDLCKWSVNFENPVVGGKDIIDRMSLRGVLNKGDTITYALGQDIGSYKGLKIISHGGADAGYRSFLVRFPDQKFSVNVLSNLASFDPGGMSFKIADIYLKDKEVVAGLKKEETGIKAPAVVNDIKVDHDILVSYCGQYEWQPGIFVTVSLENDILFVSAPELPKTPMVPVSATEFDVKPVSARVTFVLDSGKVSKMQVKMNGGEVIAMKTPDFDPAKINVSEYTGNFYSEELSTAYTMVADSGKLIARHFRTGDVMLTGTKPDNFTGNQWYFRNVAFTRDSNGKIIGCRVSGGRVKNLKFTKISE
;
A
#
# COMPACT_ATOMS: atom_id res chain seq x y z
N MET A 1 23.49 77.10 -7.31
CA MET A 1 24.55 76.86 -6.31
C MET A 1 25.01 75.41 -6.47
N LYS A 2 26.08 75.13 -7.23
CA LYS A 2 27.46 74.80 -6.77
C LYS A 2 27.47 73.72 -5.66
N SER A 3 28.19 72.60 -5.71
CA SER A 3 29.18 72.06 -6.66
C SER A 3 29.40 70.56 -6.41
N LEU A 4 29.77 69.84 -7.48
CA LEU A 4 30.54 68.60 -7.50
C LEU A 4 31.71 68.61 -6.49
N LYS A 5 31.99 67.47 -5.86
CA LYS A 5 33.36 66.98 -5.60
C LYS A 5 33.42 65.46 -5.75
N SER A 6 34.21 65.03 -6.72
CA SER A 6 34.77 63.69 -6.88
C SER A 6 35.91 63.48 -5.87
N LEU A 7 36.11 62.23 -5.44
CA LEU A 7 37.43 61.73 -5.04
C LEU A 7 37.53 60.23 -5.37
N ILE A 8 38.74 59.84 -5.74
CA ILE A 8 39.13 58.63 -6.48
C ILE A 8 39.95 57.69 -5.55
N LEU A 9 39.77 56.37 -5.75
CA LEU A 9 40.60 55.19 -5.36
C LEU A 9 40.69 54.76 -3.87
N PRO A 10 41.05 53.48 -3.54
CA PRO A 10 41.33 52.33 -4.42
C PRO A 10 40.65 50.99 -4.08
N LEU A 11 40.66 50.13 -5.10
CA LEU A 11 40.37 48.71 -5.14
C LEU A 11 41.36 47.93 -4.24
N PHE A 12 40.87 47.25 -3.20
CA PHE A 12 41.64 46.22 -2.49
C PHE A 12 41.01 44.85 -2.75
N LEU A 13 41.76 44.03 -3.49
CA LEU A 13 41.50 42.63 -3.77
C LEU A 13 41.75 41.85 -2.48
N LEU A 14 40.69 41.41 -1.77
CA LEU A 14 40.83 40.44 -0.68
C LEU A 14 40.47 39.05 -1.24
N VAL A 15 41.49 38.29 -1.59
CA VAL A 15 41.39 36.86 -1.90
C VAL A 15 41.04 36.14 -0.59
N LEU A 16 39.75 35.85 -0.38
CA LEU A 16 39.32 34.91 0.63
C LEU A 16 39.50 33.50 0.06
N ILE A 17 40.58 32.86 0.50
CA ILE A 17 40.80 31.42 0.32
C ILE A 17 39.68 30.71 1.10
N LEU A 18 38.65 30.28 0.37
CA LEU A 18 37.66 29.32 0.87
C LEU A 18 38.38 27.99 1.05
N PHE A 19 38.82 27.70 2.27
CA PHE A 19 39.02 26.32 2.67
C PHE A 19 37.65 25.62 2.66
N SER A 20 37.35 24.95 1.55
CA SER A 20 36.28 23.95 1.50
C SER A 20 36.75 22.74 2.29
N SER A 21 36.54 22.78 3.61
CA SER A 21 36.53 21.56 4.42
C SER A 21 35.43 20.66 3.86
N PRO A 22 35.68 19.35 3.66
CA PRO A 22 34.60 18.44 3.30
C PRO A 22 33.53 18.51 4.40
N LEU A 23 32.27 18.74 4.03
CA LEU A 23 31.13 18.69 4.95
C LEU A 23 31.10 17.31 5.61
N LYS A 24 31.64 17.22 6.84
CA LYS A 24 31.36 16.11 7.75
C LYS A 24 29.88 16.18 8.11
N SER A 25 29.21 15.02 8.17
CA SER A 25 27.86 14.89 8.74
C SER A 25 27.82 15.55 10.12
N GLN A 26 26.86 16.45 10.35
CA GLN A 26 26.74 17.11 11.65
C GLN A 26 25.85 16.27 12.55
N GLU A 27 26.44 15.60 13.55
CA GLU A 27 25.66 15.02 14.64
C GLU A 27 25.34 16.12 15.66
N ARG A 28 24.05 16.36 15.88
CA ARG A 28 23.58 17.35 16.86
C ARG A 28 22.72 16.66 17.91
N GLN A 29 23.03 16.90 19.18
CA GLN A 29 22.31 16.36 20.31
C GLN A 29 21.75 17.49 21.17
N SER A 30 20.45 17.45 21.47
CA SER A 30 19.79 18.44 22.33
C SER A 30 18.75 17.79 23.24
N GLU A 31 18.45 18.43 24.37
CA GLU A 31 17.37 18.00 25.25
C GLU A 31 16.05 18.58 24.73
N LEU A 32 15.01 17.74 24.61
CA LEU A 32 13.69 18.16 24.19
C LEU A 32 12.80 18.44 25.42
N LYS A 33 12.25 19.66 25.49
CA LYS A 33 11.35 20.07 26.58
C LYS A 33 9.89 19.93 26.14
N LYS A 34 9.05 19.38 27.02
CA LYS A 34 7.61 19.24 26.78
C LYS A 34 6.96 20.59 26.47
N GLY A 35 6.15 20.62 25.42
CA GLY A 35 5.39 21.80 24.97
C GLY A 35 6.20 22.87 24.24
N VAL A 36 7.52 22.71 24.10
CA VAL A 36 8.37 23.68 23.39
C VAL A 36 8.64 23.19 21.97
N PRO A 37 8.16 23.89 20.93
CA PRO A 37 8.47 23.53 19.55
C PRO A 37 9.95 23.75 19.23
N VAL A 38 10.53 22.82 18.49
CA VAL A 38 11.91 22.87 18.02
C VAL A 38 11.92 22.91 16.50
N PRO A 39 11.89 24.12 15.89
CA PRO A 39 12.01 24.28 14.45
C PRO A 39 13.47 24.21 14.01
N GLU A 40 13.79 23.30 13.10
CA GLU A 40 15.16 23.06 12.66
C GLU A 40 15.24 22.81 11.15
N LEU A 41 16.44 22.98 10.58
CA LEU A 41 16.74 22.64 9.20
C LEU A 41 17.48 21.31 9.17
N LEU A 42 16.89 20.27 8.58
CA LEU A 42 17.52 18.98 8.38
C LEU A 42 18.15 18.91 7.00
N THR A 43 19.46 18.64 6.95
CA THR A 43 20.14 18.30 5.70
C THR A 43 20.22 16.78 5.59
N ALA A 44 19.93 16.24 4.41
CA ALA A 44 20.12 14.82 4.14
C ALA A 44 21.58 14.41 4.36
N GLY A 45 21.77 13.39 5.20
CA GLY A 45 23.07 12.95 5.73
C GLY A 45 23.38 13.42 7.15
N ASP A 46 22.65 14.40 7.69
CA ASP A 46 22.76 14.80 9.09
C ASP A 46 21.91 13.89 10.00
N LYS A 47 22.28 13.87 11.29
CA LYS A 47 21.51 13.21 12.34
C LYS A 47 21.19 14.21 13.43
N HIS A 48 19.90 14.45 13.67
CA HIS A 48 19.45 15.21 14.81
C HIS A 48 18.95 14.27 15.90
N ARG A 49 19.56 14.34 17.08
CA ARG A 49 19.22 13.50 18.23
C ARG A 49 18.63 14.35 19.33
N TYR A 50 17.44 13.97 19.78
CA TYR A 50 16.74 14.59 20.88
C TYR A 50 16.67 13.62 22.04
N ILE A 51 17.20 14.05 23.20
CA ILE A 51 17.10 13.28 24.43
C ILE A 51 15.85 13.73 25.18
N VAL A 52 15.08 12.76 25.66
CA VAL A 52 13.97 12.97 26.58
C VAL A 52 14.13 12.07 27.80
N THR A 53 14.13 12.67 28.98
CA THR A 53 14.16 11.92 30.24
C THR A 53 12.74 11.52 30.60
N ILE A 54 12.46 10.22 30.68
CA ILE A 54 11.12 9.70 30.94
C ILE A 54 11.20 8.69 32.09
N ASP A 55 10.28 8.78 33.05
CA ASP A 55 10.13 7.78 34.10
C ASP A 55 9.64 6.43 33.54
N ALA A 56 9.72 5.34 34.31
CA ALA A 56 9.19 4.04 33.90
C ALA A 56 7.65 4.08 33.80
N ASN A 57 7.07 3.28 32.91
CA ASN A 57 5.63 3.14 32.72
C ASN A 57 4.91 4.44 32.35
N MET A 58 5.51 5.23 31.47
CA MET A 58 4.92 6.46 30.94
C MET A 58 4.58 6.30 29.47
N PHE A 59 3.57 7.03 29.04
CA PHE A 59 3.23 7.28 27.64
C PHE A 59 3.71 8.68 27.27
N ALA A 60 4.47 8.77 26.17
CA ALA A 60 4.89 10.02 25.58
C ALA A 60 4.41 10.11 24.12
N TYR A 61 3.91 11.28 23.75
CA TYR A 61 3.47 11.60 22.40
C TYR A 61 4.23 12.80 21.88
N PHE A 62 4.85 12.63 20.71
CA PHE A 62 5.55 13.68 19.98
C PHE A 62 4.88 13.87 18.61
N SER A 63 4.88 15.10 18.14
CA SER A 63 4.47 15.43 16.79
C SER A 63 5.63 16.13 16.11
N LEU A 64 6.05 15.63 14.96
CA LEU A 64 6.97 16.33 14.08
C LEU A 64 6.20 16.83 12.86
N VAL A 65 6.28 18.11 12.54
CA VAL A 65 5.69 18.67 11.32
C VAL A 65 6.77 18.82 10.27
N GLN A 66 6.66 18.04 9.20
CA GLN A 66 7.53 18.05 8.03
C GLN A 66 7.22 19.27 7.16
N LYS A 67 8.23 20.07 6.85
CA LYS A 67 8.15 21.31 6.07
C LYS A 67 9.21 21.30 4.97
N GLY A 68 8.99 20.46 3.97
CA GLY A 68 9.85 20.31 2.80
C GLY A 68 11.01 19.32 2.99
N VAL A 69 10.90 18.38 3.93
CA VAL A 69 11.82 17.25 4.13
C VAL A 69 11.04 16.05 4.67
N ASP A 70 11.37 14.86 4.20
CA ASP A 70 10.81 13.58 4.59
C ASP A 70 11.70 12.94 5.67
N VAL A 71 11.16 12.76 6.86
CA VAL A 71 11.90 12.52 8.09
C VAL A 71 11.57 11.16 8.66
N LEU A 72 12.55 10.27 8.66
CA LEU A 72 12.52 9.05 9.44
C LEU A 72 12.89 9.36 10.89
N ILE A 73 12.00 9.03 11.83
CA ILE A 73 12.26 9.16 13.26
C ILE A 73 12.52 7.78 13.84
N THR A 74 13.72 7.54 14.39
CA THR A 74 14.04 6.31 15.11
C THR A 74 14.15 6.57 16.59
N THR A 75 13.42 5.79 17.38
CA THR A 75 13.42 5.86 18.84
C THR A 75 14.34 4.79 19.44
N TYR A 76 15.09 5.16 20.48
CA TYR A 76 15.97 4.28 21.22
C TYR A 76 15.67 4.33 22.72
N ASP A 77 15.83 3.19 23.38
CA ASP A 77 15.67 3.05 24.83
C ASP A 77 16.92 3.57 25.59
N PRO A 78 16.88 3.63 26.94
CA PRO A 78 18.02 4.08 27.74
C PRO A 78 19.29 3.22 27.65
N ASP A 79 19.23 2.00 27.12
CA ASP A 79 20.41 1.17 26.88
C ASP A 79 20.95 1.34 25.44
N GLY A 80 20.29 2.17 24.62
CA GLY A 80 20.62 2.37 23.21
C GLY A 80 20.02 1.34 22.27
N ASN A 81 19.11 0.47 22.74
CA ASN A 81 18.40 -0.46 21.87
C ASN A 81 17.35 0.31 21.06
N LYS A 82 17.27 0.01 19.76
CA LYS A 82 16.21 0.54 18.90
C LYS A 82 14.85 0.02 19.36
N ILE A 83 13.90 0.93 19.56
CA ILE A 83 12.50 0.64 19.88
C ILE A 83 11.70 0.53 18.59
N GLN A 84 11.56 1.64 17.86
CA GLN A 84 10.75 1.72 16.65
C GLN A 84 11.22 2.85 15.75
N SER A 85 11.05 2.69 14.43
CA SER A 85 11.12 3.79 13.47
C SER A 85 9.72 4.20 13.01
N PHE A 86 9.55 5.49 12.75
CA PHE A 86 8.32 6.14 12.32
C PHE A 86 8.59 6.89 11.02
N ASP A 87 7.76 6.61 10.03
CA ASP A 87 7.79 7.17 8.68
C ASP A 87 6.36 7.13 8.14
N SER A 88 5.70 8.28 8.11
CA SER A 88 4.33 8.44 7.65
C SER A 88 4.30 8.60 6.13
N PRO A 89 3.19 8.21 5.47
CA PRO A 89 3.09 8.34 4.01
C PRO A 89 2.94 9.80 3.53
N ASN A 90 3.15 10.78 4.41
CA ASN A 90 3.01 12.21 4.11
C ASN A 90 4.21 12.76 3.32
N GLY A 91 5.30 11.99 3.20
CA GLY A 91 6.50 12.40 2.48
C GLY A 91 7.04 13.73 3.03
N ARG A 92 7.29 14.71 2.16
CA ARG A 92 7.96 15.96 2.55
C ARG A 92 7.09 16.97 3.32
N SER A 93 5.82 16.68 3.58
CA SER A 93 4.89 17.67 4.14
C SER A 93 3.79 17.04 4.95
N GLY A 94 3.65 17.45 6.21
CA GLY A 94 2.60 16.97 7.09
C GLY A 94 3.13 16.45 8.43
N PRO A 95 2.25 15.96 9.30
CA PRO A 95 2.62 15.47 10.63
C PRO A 95 3.21 14.05 10.59
N GLU A 96 4.20 13.81 11.45
CA GLU A 96 4.82 12.52 11.76
C GLU A 96 4.59 12.25 13.26
N PRO A 97 3.54 11.49 13.62
CA PRO A 97 3.21 11.21 15.02
C PRO A 97 4.12 10.10 15.58
N VAL A 98 4.75 10.38 16.73
CA VAL A 98 5.60 9.42 17.43
C VAL A 98 4.99 9.09 18.78
N ILE A 99 4.76 7.80 19.01
CA ILE A 99 4.26 7.27 20.28
C ILE A 99 5.34 6.42 20.92
N LEU A 100 5.61 6.70 22.19
CA LEU A 100 6.60 5.96 22.97
C LEU A 100 6.00 5.53 24.30
N PHE A 101 6.13 4.25 24.62
CA PHE A 101 5.84 3.70 25.94
C PHE A 101 7.16 3.37 26.62
N SER A 102 7.43 3.98 27.78
CA SER A 102 8.65 3.70 28.54
C SER A 102 8.46 2.46 29.41
N GLU A 103 9.36 1.48 29.26
CA GLU A 103 9.40 0.29 30.13
C GLU A 103 10.24 0.55 31.38
N LYS A 104 11.25 1.42 31.27
CA LYS A 104 12.15 1.82 32.37
C LYS A 104 12.41 3.31 32.38
N LYS A 105 12.83 3.80 33.55
CA LYS A 105 13.28 5.18 33.72
C LYS A 105 14.60 5.40 32.99
N GLY A 106 14.72 6.50 32.26
CA GLY A 106 16.00 6.91 31.68
C GLY A 106 15.85 7.87 30.51
N ASN A 107 16.96 8.00 29.77
CA ASN A 107 17.08 8.89 28.62
C ASN A 107 16.71 8.12 27.36
N TYR A 108 15.57 8.46 26.77
CA TYR A 108 15.18 7.96 25.45
C TYR A 108 15.68 8.92 24.39
N VAL A 109 16.01 8.40 23.22
CA VAL A 109 16.52 9.20 22.09
C VAL A 109 15.56 9.14 20.93
N LEU A 110 15.17 10.30 20.40
CA LEU A 110 14.54 10.45 19.09
C LEU A 110 15.63 10.90 18.11
N GLU A 111 16.01 10.01 17.20
CA GLU A 111 16.95 10.30 16.12
C GLU A 111 16.18 10.57 14.83
N LEU A 112 16.39 11.75 14.25
CA LEU A 112 15.76 12.19 13.02
C LEU A 112 16.80 12.17 11.90
N THR A 113 16.42 11.56 10.78
CA THR A 113 17.21 11.52 9.55
C THR A 113 16.33 11.83 8.37
N ALA A 114 16.87 12.56 7.38
CA ALA A 114 16.17 12.77 6.12
C ALA A 114 16.22 11.49 5.29
N LEU A 115 15.11 11.15 4.62
CA LEU A 115 15.04 10.03 3.67
C LEU A 115 15.53 10.42 2.27
N GLU A 116 15.80 11.71 2.03
CA GLU A 116 16.25 12.23 0.75
C GLU A 116 17.74 12.03 0.46
N GLU A 117 18.09 12.31 -0.80
CA GLU A 117 19.45 12.31 -1.32
C GLU A 117 20.33 13.35 -0.60
N LYS A 118 21.59 12.97 -0.36
CA LYS A 118 22.58 13.77 0.35
C LYS A 118 22.65 15.21 -0.17
N GLY A 119 22.55 16.18 0.75
CA GLY A 119 22.58 17.60 0.43
C GLY A 119 21.20 18.24 0.20
N TYR A 120 20.12 17.45 0.07
CA TYR A 120 18.76 17.97 0.16
C TYR A 120 18.53 18.60 1.53
N LYS A 121 17.73 19.68 1.59
CA LYS A 121 17.46 20.41 2.82
C LYS A 121 15.99 20.76 2.91
N GLY A 122 15.42 20.54 4.08
CA GLY A 122 14.11 21.07 4.42
C GLY A 122 13.96 21.26 5.92
N ARG A 123 12.86 21.86 6.33
CA ARG A 123 12.61 22.19 7.73
C ARG A 123 11.70 21.15 8.36
N TYR A 124 11.85 20.97 9.66
CA TYR A 124 10.84 20.30 10.46
C TYR A 124 10.62 21.07 11.76
N GLU A 125 9.54 20.75 12.44
CA GLU A 125 9.25 21.27 13.78
C GLU A 125 8.82 20.12 14.69
N LEU A 126 9.67 19.76 15.65
CA LEU A 126 9.40 18.69 16.61
C LEU A 126 8.82 19.27 17.91
N VAL A 127 7.74 18.68 18.41
CA VAL A 127 7.09 19.06 19.67
C VAL A 127 6.80 17.83 20.51
N TRP A 128 7.20 17.85 21.79
CA TRP A 128 6.76 16.87 22.76
C TRP A 128 5.43 17.30 23.37
N LEU A 129 4.33 16.70 22.92
CA LEU A 129 2.97 17.15 23.23
C LEU A 129 2.43 16.54 24.52
N LYS A 130 2.60 15.23 24.75
CA LYS A 130 2.07 14.55 25.95
C LYS A 130 3.13 13.74 26.65
N LEU A 131 3.03 13.75 27.99
CA LEU A 131 3.73 12.85 28.91
C LEU A 131 2.77 12.61 30.07
N GLU A 132 2.37 11.37 30.25
CA GLU A 132 1.42 10.91 31.27
C GLU A 132 1.69 9.44 31.59
N PRO A 133 1.16 8.89 32.71
CA PRO A 133 1.29 7.47 33.01
C PRO A 133 0.75 6.60 31.87
N ARG A 134 1.44 5.51 31.56
CA ARG A 134 0.94 4.48 30.64
C ARG A 134 -0.37 3.93 31.19
N GLY A 135 -1.33 3.71 30.30
CA GLY A 135 -2.59 3.08 30.64
C GLY A 135 -2.37 1.76 31.39
N THR A 136 -2.98 1.62 32.56
CA THR A 136 -2.88 0.40 33.39
C THR A 136 -3.82 -0.72 32.93
N THR A 137 -4.72 -0.43 31.99
CA THR A 137 -5.63 -1.39 31.38
C THR A 137 -5.46 -1.38 29.86
N PRO A 138 -5.77 -2.48 29.15
CA PRO A 138 -5.73 -2.52 27.69
C PRO A 138 -6.48 -1.36 27.03
N GLU A 139 -7.67 -1.02 27.53
CA GLU A 139 -8.53 0.03 26.98
C GLU A 139 -7.85 1.40 27.03
N LYS A 140 -7.19 1.72 28.15
CA LYS A 140 -6.44 2.98 28.29
C LYS A 140 -5.20 3.02 27.40
N GLN A 141 -4.52 1.87 27.21
CA GLN A 141 -3.39 1.79 26.29
C GLN A 141 -3.83 2.01 24.85
N ILE A 142 -4.97 1.45 24.45
CA ILE A 142 -5.56 1.68 23.13
C ILE A 142 -5.96 3.15 22.98
N ASP A 143 -6.60 3.76 23.99
CA ASP A 143 -6.93 5.19 23.95
C ASP A 143 -5.69 6.07 23.72
N GLN A 144 -4.55 5.69 24.29
CA GLN A 144 -3.26 6.36 24.09
C GLN A 144 -2.70 6.14 22.67
N LEU A 145 -2.88 4.96 22.06
CA LEU A 145 -2.46 4.71 20.68
C LEU A 145 -3.13 5.63 19.65
N PHE A 146 -4.37 6.04 19.91
CA PHE A 146 -5.16 6.86 19.00
C PHE A 146 -5.10 8.36 19.30
N THR A 147 -4.18 8.81 20.17
CA THR A 147 -4.11 10.21 20.63
C THR A 147 -3.99 11.22 19.50
N THR A 148 -3.29 10.86 18.42
CA THR A 148 -3.08 11.70 17.23
C THR A 148 -4.38 12.08 16.54
N TRP A 149 -5.34 11.15 16.46
CA TRP A 149 -6.60 11.33 15.74
C TRP A 149 -7.78 11.63 16.66
N ASN A 150 -7.56 11.72 17.97
CA ASN A 150 -8.63 11.92 18.95
C ASN A 150 -8.95 13.40 19.18
N THR A 151 -9.31 14.11 18.12
CA THR A 151 -9.81 15.50 18.14
C THR A 151 -10.92 15.67 17.13
N ILE A 152 -11.90 16.52 17.43
CA ILE A 152 -13.05 16.75 16.53
C ILE A 152 -12.65 17.47 15.22
N GLU A 153 -11.48 18.09 15.19
CA GLU A 153 -10.91 18.79 14.04
C GLU A 153 -10.16 17.85 13.08
N SER A 154 -10.03 16.56 13.43
CA SER A 154 -9.32 15.56 12.66
C SER A 154 -10.27 14.45 12.21
N PRO A 155 -10.11 13.92 10.98
CA PRO A 155 -10.57 12.57 10.66
C PRO A 155 -9.98 11.57 11.67
N GLY A 156 -10.55 10.37 11.75
CA GLY A 156 -10.07 9.38 12.69
C GLY A 156 -10.51 7.97 12.37
N ALA A 157 -10.89 7.22 13.40
CA ALA A 157 -11.16 5.80 13.28
C ALA A 157 -12.16 5.27 14.31
N ALA A 158 -12.90 4.24 13.94
CA ALA A 158 -13.64 3.38 14.84
C ALA A 158 -12.88 2.06 15.03
N VAL A 159 -12.84 1.58 16.27
CA VAL A 159 -12.14 0.37 16.68
C VAL A 159 -13.11 -0.54 17.40
N ALA A 160 -13.05 -1.84 17.11
CA ALA A 160 -13.67 -2.88 17.92
C ALA A 160 -12.73 -4.08 18.05
N VAL A 161 -12.64 -4.61 19.27
CA VAL A 161 -11.85 -5.80 19.60
C VAL A 161 -12.79 -6.84 20.17
N GLU A 162 -12.71 -8.04 19.62
CA GLU A 162 -13.51 -9.16 20.04
C GLU A 162 -12.60 -10.29 20.54
N LYS A 163 -13.08 -10.97 21.58
CA LYS A 163 -12.42 -12.08 22.25
C LYS A 163 -13.48 -13.06 22.75
N ASP A 164 -13.31 -14.34 22.45
CA ASP A 164 -14.17 -15.43 22.90
C ASP A 164 -15.66 -15.17 22.62
N GLY A 165 -15.98 -14.65 21.43
CA GLY A 165 -17.34 -14.33 20.98
C GLY A 165 -17.91 -13.02 21.53
N LYS A 166 -17.12 -12.19 22.22
CA LYS A 166 -17.58 -10.97 22.88
C LYS A 166 -16.73 -9.77 22.51
N ILE A 167 -17.37 -8.63 22.25
CA ILE A 167 -16.66 -7.35 22.09
C ILE A 167 -16.14 -6.91 23.47
N ILE A 168 -14.82 -6.88 23.63
CA ILE A 168 -14.14 -6.49 24.88
C ILE A 168 -13.69 -5.03 24.86
N TYR A 169 -13.55 -4.43 23.67
CA TYR A 169 -13.28 -3.00 23.52
C TYR A 169 -13.98 -2.47 22.28
N LYS A 170 -14.54 -1.25 22.37
CA LYS A 170 -15.04 -0.51 21.21
C LYS A 170 -14.98 0.99 21.47
N LYS A 171 -14.47 1.76 20.51
CA LYS A 171 -14.42 3.22 20.62
C LYS A 171 -14.31 3.89 19.26
N GLY A 172 -14.79 5.13 19.18
CA GLY A 172 -14.55 6.03 18.05
C GLY A 172 -13.60 7.16 18.45
N PHE A 173 -12.78 7.58 17.49
CA PHE A 173 -11.78 8.63 17.63
C PHE A 173 -11.91 9.58 16.45
N GLY A 174 -11.86 10.89 16.72
CA GLY A 174 -11.92 11.91 15.69
C GLY A 174 -13.33 12.18 15.16
N SER A 175 -13.40 12.73 13.95
CA SER A 175 -14.62 13.21 13.33
C SER A 175 -15.01 12.42 12.08
N ALA A 176 -16.28 12.05 12.01
CA ALA A 176 -16.93 11.40 10.89
C ALA A 176 -17.24 12.43 9.78
N GLU A 177 -17.46 13.69 10.16
CA GLU A 177 -17.60 14.85 9.27
C GLU A 177 -17.02 16.10 9.95
N LEU A 178 -15.93 16.62 9.38
CA LEU A 178 -15.25 17.85 9.78
C LEU A 178 -16.09 19.12 9.63
N GLU A 179 -16.98 19.23 8.63
CA GLU A 179 -17.79 20.45 8.42
C GLU A 179 -18.77 20.71 9.56
N TYR A 180 -19.24 19.64 10.20
CA TYR A 180 -20.25 19.69 11.26
C TYR A 180 -19.72 19.19 12.60
N ASN A 181 -18.44 18.86 12.69
CA ASN A 181 -17.82 18.33 13.90
C ASN A 181 -18.59 17.10 14.45
N ILE A 182 -18.96 16.16 13.57
CA ILE A 182 -19.69 14.96 13.96
C ILE A 182 -18.70 13.91 14.49
N PRO A 183 -18.73 13.52 15.77
CA PRO A 183 -17.76 12.58 16.31
C PRO A 183 -17.93 11.18 15.70
N ILE A 184 -16.80 10.47 15.53
CA ILE A 184 -16.82 9.04 15.24
C ILE A 184 -17.26 8.28 16.49
N THR A 185 -18.15 7.32 16.30
CA THR A 185 -18.60 6.37 17.32
C THR A 185 -18.39 4.93 16.82
N PRO A 186 -18.47 3.91 17.69
CA PRO A 186 -18.45 2.52 17.22
C PRO A 186 -19.60 2.17 16.25
N GLN A 187 -20.67 2.97 16.23
CA GLN A 187 -21.84 2.82 15.35
C GLN A 187 -21.74 3.65 14.06
N THR A 188 -20.67 4.43 13.89
CA THR A 188 -20.43 5.17 12.65
C THR A 188 -20.19 4.18 11.52
N VAL A 189 -20.88 4.40 10.40
CA VAL A 189 -20.83 3.55 9.22
C VAL A 189 -19.68 4.00 8.32
N PHE A 190 -18.76 3.09 8.02
CA PHE A 190 -17.63 3.29 7.12
C PHE A 190 -17.79 2.41 5.89
N HIS A 191 -17.23 2.86 4.78
CA HIS A 191 -16.96 2.01 3.62
C HIS A 191 -15.67 1.21 3.88
N ILE A 192 -15.77 -0.12 3.88
CA ILE A 192 -14.64 -1.02 4.21
C ILE A 192 -13.91 -1.58 2.98
N ALA A 193 -14.21 -1.02 1.81
CA ALA A 193 -13.58 -1.38 0.54
C ALA A 193 -13.45 -2.90 0.37
N SER A 194 -12.24 -3.40 0.14
CA SER A 194 -11.98 -4.79 -0.24
C SER A 194 -12.21 -5.85 0.85
N ILE A 195 -12.46 -5.47 2.11
CA ILE A 195 -12.94 -6.45 3.12
C ILE A 195 -14.27 -7.08 2.67
N SER A 196 -15.04 -6.37 1.83
CA SER A 196 -16.30 -6.85 1.25
C SER A 196 -16.18 -8.18 0.50
N LYS A 197 -15.00 -8.48 -0.04
CA LYS A 197 -14.73 -9.66 -0.86
C LYS A 197 -15.03 -10.97 -0.15
N GLN A 198 -14.86 -11.00 1.18
CA GLN A 198 -15.20 -12.14 2.03
C GLN A 198 -16.69 -12.47 1.94
N PHE A 199 -17.55 -11.46 1.96
CA PHE A 199 -18.99 -11.60 1.91
C PHE A 199 -19.47 -12.05 0.52
N THR A 200 -18.80 -11.59 -0.54
CA THR A 200 -19.06 -12.04 -1.91
C THR A 200 -18.72 -13.51 -2.09
N CYS A 201 -17.54 -13.95 -1.64
CA CYS A 201 -17.17 -15.36 -1.68
C CYS A 201 -18.14 -16.21 -0.86
N PHE A 202 -18.46 -15.76 0.35
CA PHE A 202 -19.41 -16.46 1.21
C PHE A 202 -20.80 -16.59 0.58
N SER A 203 -21.26 -15.58 -0.16
CA SER A 203 -22.53 -15.62 -0.90
C SER A 203 -22.54 -16.70 -2.00
N ILE A 204 -21.44 -16.86 -2.72
CA ILE A 204 -21.27 -17.93 -3.72
C ILE A 204 -21.32 -19.30 -3.04
N LEU A 205 -20.62 -19.48 -1.92
CA LEU A 205 -20.63 -20.74 -1.16
C LEU A 205 -22.02 -21.06 -0.59
N LEU A 206 -22.80 -20.06 -0.18
CA LEU A 206 -24.19 -20.27 0.23
C LEU A 206 -25.06 -20.78 -0.92
N LEU A 207 -24.91 -20.23 -2.12
CA LEU A 207 -25.65 -20.69 -3.31
C LEU A 207 -25.21 -22.08 -3.76
N GLU A 208 -23.92 -22.39 -3.66
CA GLU A 208 -23.41 -23.74 -3.93
C GLU A 208 -23.97 -24.76 -2.95
N LYS A 209 -24.00 -24.43 -1.66
CA LYS A 209 -24.61 -25.29 -0.63
C LYS A 209 -26.11 -25.53 -0.88
N GLN A 210 -26.79 -24.59 -1.53
CA GLN A 210 -28.18 -24.75 -1.98
C GLN A 210 -28.32 -25.56 -3.28
N GLY A 211 -27.22 -26.04 -3.86
CA GLY A 211 -27.20 -26.79 -5.12
C GLY A 211 -27.49 -25.95 -6.37
N LYS A 212 -27.41 -24.61 -6.27
CA LYS A 212 -27.77 -23.70 -7.37
C LYS A 212 -26.63 -23.42 -8.36
N LEU A 213 -25.39 -23.60 -7.92
CA LEU A 213 -24.17 -23.43 -8.71
C LEU A 213 -23.08 -24.36 -8.19
N SER A 214 -22.00 -24.52 -8.95
CA SER A 214 -20.72 -25.05 -8.49
C SER A 214 -19.64 -23.96 -8.61
N ILE A 215 -18.68 -23.90 -7.69
CA ILE A 215 -17.54 -22.99 -7.85
C ILE A 215 -16.67 -23.32 -9.06
N ASP A 216 -16.77 -24.55 -9.58
CA ASP A 216 -16.03 -25.01 -10.76
C ASP A 216 -16.77 -24.71 -12.08
N ASP A 217 -17.97 -24.13 -12.03
CA ASP A 217 -18.69 -23.71 -13.22
C ASP A 217 -17.94 -22.58 -13.96
N ASP A 218 -17.93 -22.65 -15.30
CA ASP A 218 -17.49 -21.54 -16.16
C ASP A 218 -18.37 -20.30 -15.88
N ILE A 219 -17.75 -19.15 -15.64
CA ILE A 219 -18.43 -17.87 -15.41
C ILE A 219 -19.45 -17.53 -16.51
N ARG A 220 -19.18 -17.92 -17.76
CA ARG A 220 -20.05 -17.64 -18.92
C ARG A 220 -21.39 -18.38 -18.87
N LYS A 221 -21.51 -19.43 -18.05
CA LYS A 221 -22.80 -20.07 -17.73
C LYS A 221 -23.79 -19.07 -17.12
N TYR A 222 -23.28 -18.09 -16.38
CA TYR A 222 -24.08 -17.10 -15.66
C TYR A 222 -24.00 -15.70 -16.29
N ILE A 223 -22.84 -15.36 -16.87
CA ILE A 223 -22.57 -14.06 -17.50
C ILE A 223 -22.03 -14.29 -18.92
N PRO A 224 -22.89 -14.62 -19.90
CA PRO A 224 -22.48 -14.86 -21.29
C PRO A 224 -21.85 -13.63 -21.96
N GLU A 225 -21.96 -12.44 -21.34
CA GLU A 225 -21.30 -11.21 -21.78
C GLU A 225 -19.79 -11.21 -21.52
N VAL A 226 -19.27 -12.11 -20.66
CA VAL A 226 -17.83 -12.31 -20.51
C VAL A 226 -17.29 -12.96 -21.80
N PRO A 227 -16.28 -12.37 -22.47
CA PRO A 227 -15.78 -12.88 -23.74
C PRO A 227 -15.25 -14.32 -23.65
N ASP A 228 -15.36 -15.07 -24.74
CA ASP A 228 -14.66 -16.34 -24.88
C ASP A 228 -13.18 -16.09 -25.17
N PHE A 229 -12.33 -16.27 -24.17
CA PHE A 229 -10.88 -16.17 -24.31
C PHE A 229 -10.23 -17.49 -24.78
N GLY A 230 -11.03 -18.49 -25.19
CA GLY A 230 -10.57 -19.84 -25.51
C GLY A 230 -10.12 -20.64 -24.28
N LYS A 231 -10.48 -20.18 -23.08
CA LYS A 231 -10.11 -20.76 -21.78
C LYS A 231 -11.31 -20.71 -20.83
N VAL A 232 -11.47 -21.76 -20.02
CA VAL A 232 -12.50 -21.80 -18.97
C VAL A 232 -12.05 -20.95 -17.78
N ILE A 233 -12.89 -20.01 -17.36
CA ILE A 233 -12.68 -19.20 -16.16
C ILE A 233 -13.75 -19.61 -15.14
N THR A 234 -13.36 -20.30 -14.07
CA THR A 234 -14.30 -20.75 -13.05
C THR A 234 -14.58 -19.68 -12.00
N LEU A 235 -15.67 -19.82 -11.24
CA LEU A 235 -15.92 -18.96 -10.08
C LEU A 235 -14.80 -19.09 -9.04
N ASN A 236 -14.24 -20.29 -8.88
CA ASN A 236 -13.09 -20.56 -8.01
C ASN A 236 -11.86 -19.73 -8.42
N HIS A 237 -11.60 -19.55 -9.72
CA HIS A 237 -10.54 -18.68 -10.20
C HIS A 237 -10.78 -17.22 -9.82
N LEU A 238 -12.03 -16.74 -9.87
CA LEU A 238 -12.38 -15.37 -9.46
C LEU A 238 -12.16 -15.18 -7.96
N MET A 239 -12.62 -16.12 -7.13
CA MET A 239 -12.54 -16.05 -5.66
C MET A 239 -11.10 -16.08 -5.12
N HIS A 240 -10.16 -16.62 -5.91
CA HIS A 240 -8.74 -16.74 -5.56
C HIS A 240 -7.81 -15.77 -6.30
N HIS A 241 -8.34 -14.86 -7.13
CA HIS A 241 -7.54 -13.96 -7.97
C HIS A 241 -6.59 -14.69 -8.95
N THR A 242 -7.03 -15.81 -9.51
CA THR A 242 -6.25 -16.63 -10.46
C THR A 242 -6.90 -16.70 -11.85
N SER A 243 -7.81 -15.78 -12.17
CA SER A 243 -8.61 -15.82 -13.40
C SER A 243 -7.89 -15.33 -14.66
N GLY A 244 -6.83 -14.54 -14.51
CA GLY A 244 -6.18 -13.84 -15.62
C GLY A 244 -6.98 -12.65 -16.16
N LEU A 245 -8.18 -12.34 -15.65
CA LEU A 245 -8.96 -11.18 -16.08
C LEU A 245 -8.22 -9.87 -15.76
N ARG A 246 -8.40 -8.87 -16.62
CA ARG A 246 -7.86 -7.52 -16.41
C ARG A 246 -8.71 -6.75 -15.40
N ASP A 247 -8.06 -6.00 -14.51
CA ASP A 247 -8.70 -5.27 -13.41
C ASP A 247 -9.51 -4.05 -13.89
N GLN A 248 -10.76 -3.96 -13.43
CA GLN A 248 -11.72 -2.95 -13.88
C GLN A 248 -11.31 -1.52 -13.54
N TRP A 249 -10.65 -1.27 -12.40
CA TRP A 249 -10.26 0.09 -12.01
C TRP A 249 -9.16 0.62 -12.89
N GLU A 250 -8.21 -0.24 -13.22
CA GLU A 250 -7.10 0.10 -14.10
C GLU A 250 -7.58 0.27 -15.55
N LEU A 251 -8.46 -0.61 -16.03
CA LEU A 251 -9.08 -0.44 -17.35
C LEU A 251 -9.88 0.86 -17.45
N LEU A 252 -10.68 1.20 -16.43
CA LEU A 252 -11.43 2.47 -16.39
C LEU A 252 -10.48 3.68 -16.39
N ALA A 253 -9.42 3.65 -15.57
CA ALA A 253 -8.42 4.73 -15.55
C ALA A 253 -7.71 4.88 -16.90
N MET A 254 -7.30 3.77 -17.53
CA MET A 254 -6.74 3.79 -18.89
C MET A 254 -7.75 4.31 -19.92
N ALA A 255 -9.05 4.06 -19.73
CA ALA A 255 -10.15 4.58 -20.55
C ALA A 255 -10.48 6.05 -20.25
N GLY A 256 -9.76 6.70 -19.33
CA GLY A 256 -9.93 8.12 -19.02
C GLY A 256 -10.92 8.45 -17.91
N TRP A 257 -11.31 7.47 -17.11
CA TRP A 257 -12.16 7.69 -15.95
C TRP A 257 -11.31 8.09 -14.76
N ARG A 258 -11.83 9.03 -13.97
CA ARG A 258 -11.28 9.28 -12.64
C ARG A 258 -11.97 8.35 -11.65
N LEU A 259 -11.26 7.94 -10.61
CA LEU A 259 -11.84 7.07 -9.58
C LEU A 259 -12.85 7.79 -8.68
N ASP A 260 -13.02 9.11 -8.82
CA ASP A 260 -14.07 9.91 -8.19
C ASP A 260 -15.30 10.15 -9.08
N ASP A 261 -15.29 9.69 -10.34
CA ASP A 261 -16.47 9.67 -11.20
C ASP A 261 -17.54 8.72 -10.63
N ILE A 262 -18.79 8.88 -11.07
CA ILE A 262 -19.83 7.88 -10.80
C ILE A 262 -19.51 6.62 -11.60
N ILE A 263 -19.18 5.53 -10.90
CA ILE A 263 -18.82 4.25 -11.51
C ILE A 263 -19.89 3.20 -11.21
N THR A 264 -20.69 2.88 -12.22
CA THR A 264 -21.80 1.92 -12.12
C THR A 264 -21.37 0.50 -12.49
N LYS A 265 -22.10 -0.49 -11.98
CA LYS A 265 -21.95 -1.90 -12.40
C LYS A 265 -22.02 -2.06 -13.92
N ASP A 266 -22.97 -1.40 -14.58
CA ASP A 266 -23.15 -1.57 -16.03
C ASP A 266 -21.99 -0.98 -16.85
N GLN A 267 -21.36 0.09 -16.37
CA GLN A 267 -20.13 0.61 -16.98
C GLN A 267 -18.99 -0.40 -16.86
N ILE A 268 -18.87 -1.06 -15.70
CA ILE A 268 -17.90 -2.14 -15.49
C ILE A 268 -18.21 -3.33 -16.42
N LEU A 269 -19.44 -3.80 -16.50
CA LEU A 269 -19.79 -4.93 -17.37
C LEU A 269 -19.52 -4.62 -18.85
N ARG A 270 -19.73 -3.37 -19.29
CA ARG A 270 -19.39 -2.92 -20.65
C ARG A 270 -17.89 -2.90 -20.93
N ILE A 271 -17.04 -2.58 -19.95
CA ILE A 271 -15.58 -2.62 -20.17
C ILE A 271 -15.07 -4.06 -20.14
N VAL A 272 -15.65 -4.91 -19.28
CA VAL A 272 -15.32 -6.34 -19.19
C VAL A 272 -15.70 -7.08 -20.47
N SER A 273 -16.89 -6.84 -21.02
CA SER A 273 -17.36 -7.50 -22.25
C SER A 273 -16.54 -7.16 -23.50
N ARG A 274 -15.68 -6.14 -23.42
CA ARG A 274 -14.80 -5.71 -24.51
C ARG A 274 -13.38 -6.25 -24.40
N GLN A 275 -13.02 -6.90 -23.29
CA GLN A 275 -11.71 -7.48 -23.10
C GLN A 275 -11.39 -8.48 -24.22
N LYS A 276 -10.20 -8.37 -24.82
CA LYS A 276 -9.79 -9.25 -25.93
C LYS A 276 -8.80 -10.33 -25.51
N GLU A 277 -8.08 -10.11 -24.41
CA GLU A 277 -6.98 -10.97 -23.95
C GLU A 277 -6.96 -11.02 -22.42
N LEU A 278 -6.47 -12.13 -21.87
CA LEU A 278 -6.17 -12.27 -20.44
C LEU A 278 -4.74 -11.81 -20.14
N ASN A 279 -4.47 -11.45 -18.88
CA ASN A 279 -3.12 -11.23 -18.36
C ASN A 279 -2.26 -12.50 -18.38
N PHE A 280 -2.88 -13.66 -18.14
CA PHE A 280 -2.29 -14.99 -18.10
C PHE A 280 -3.40 -16.05 -18.20
N SER A 281 -3.06 -17.32 -18.41
CA SER A 281 -4.07 -18.40 -18.45
C SER A 281 -4.64 -18.68 -17.05
N PRO A 282 -5.95 -18.96 -16.91
CA PRO A 282 -6.56 -19.18 -15.60
C PRO A 282 -5.84 -20.29 -14.80
N GLY A 283 -5.56 -20.00 -13.53
CA GLY A 283 -4.85 -20.89 -12.60
C GLY A 283 -3.31 -20.81 -12.64
N GLU A 284 -2.71 -20.13 -13.61
CA GLU A 284 -1.23 -20.08 -13.74
C GLU A 284 -0.55 -19.13 -12.75
N GLU A 285 -1.15 -17.96 -12.51
CA GLU A 285 -0.60 -16.91 -11.65
C GLU A 285 -1.65 -16.44 -10.64
N TYR A 286 -1.18 -15.82 -9.55
CA TYR A 286 -2.01 -15.02 -8.66
C TYR A 286 -1.83 -13.54 -9.00
N MET A 287 -2.92 -12.86 -9.30
CA MET A 287 -2.95 -11.41 -9.54
C MET A 287 -4.28 -10.83 -9.08
N TYR A 288 -4.21 -9.98 -8.05
CA TYR A 288 -5.37 -9.33 -7.47
C TYR A 288 -6.22 -8.62 -8.53
N CYS A 289 -7.51 -8.96 -8.61
CA CYS A 289 -8.40 -8.49 -9.66
C CYS A 289 -9.81 -8.20 -9.12
N ASN A 290 -10.21 -6.93 -9.13
CA ASN A 290 -11.53 -6.50 -8.67
C ASN A 290 -12.65 -6.94 -9.62
N THR A 291 -12.36 -7.03 -10.92
CA THR A 291 -13.30 -7.52 -11.94
C THR A 291 -13.93 -8.84 -11.53
N GLY A 292 -13.12 -9.79 -11.05
CA GLY A 292 -13.63 -11.10 -10.63
C GLY A 292 -14.68 -10.98 -9.53
N PHE A 293 -14.51 -10.09 -8.56
CA PHE A 293 -15.43 -9.94 -7.44
C PHE A 293 -16.70 -9.18 -7.80
N THR A 294 -16.64 -8.21 -8.71
CA THR A 294 -17.85 -7.59 -9.26
C THR A 294 -18.65 -8.59 -10.10
N LEU A 295 -17.99 -9.45 -10.87
CA LEU A 295 -18.64 -10.55 -11.59
C LEU A 295 -19.26 -11.57 -10.62
N LEU A 296 -18.59 -11.96 -9.53
CA LEU A 296 -19.16 -12.86 -8.53
C LEU A 296 -20.44 -12.28 -7.89
N ALA A 297 -20.49 -10.97 -7.60
CA ALA A 297 -21.71 -10.32 -7.12
C ALA A 297 -22.84 -10.38 -8.16
N GLU A 298 -22.53 -10.20 -9.44
CA GLU A 298 -23.51 -10.36 -10.53
C GLU A 298 -23.98 -11.82 -10.67
N VAL A 299 -23.09 -12.81 -10.51
CA VAL A 299 -23.47 -14.24 -10.46
C VAL A 299 -24.46 -14.49 -9.34
N VAL A 300 -24.20 -13.99 -8.13
CA VAL A 300 -25.13 -14.12 -7.00
C VAL A 300 -26.49 -13.53 -7.36
N ALA A 301 -26.52 -12.37 -8.01
CA ALA A 301 -27.77 -11.73 -8.38
C ALA A 301 -28.56 -12.53 -9.43
N ARG A 302 -27.89 -13.01 -10.49
CA ARG A 302 -28.52 -13.80 -11.56
C ARG A 302 -28.99 -15.17 -11.09
N VAL A 303 -28.20 -15.85 -10.26
CA VAL A 303 -28.53 -17.20 -9.75
C VAL A 303 -29.61 -17.16 -8.68
N SER A 304 -29.62 -16.12 -7.83
CA SER A 304 -30.62 -15.99 -6.77
C SER A 304 -31.94 -15.35 -7.27
N GLY A 305 -31.89 -14.57 -8.36
CA GLY A 305 -33.00 -13.74 -8.82
C GLY A 305 -33.22 -12.48 -7.97
N GLN A 306 -32.27 -12.12 -7.10
CA GLN A 306 -32.35 -10.98 -6.18
C GLN A 306 -31.17 -10.03 -6.39
N PRO A 307 -31.31 -8.71 -6.21
CA PRO A 307 -30.17 -7.81 -6.15
C PRO A 307 -29.14 -8.25 -5.10
N PHE A 308 -27.85 -8.13 -5.40
CA PHE A 308 -26.78 -8.57 -4.50
C PHE A 308 -26.86 -7.98 -3.07
N PRO A 309 -27.17 -6.67 -2.87
CA PRO A 309 -27.40 -6.14 -1.53
C PRO A 309 -28.55 -6.80 -0.79
N GLU A 310 -29.63 -7.16 -1.50
CA GLU A 310 -30.80 -7.79 -0.89
C GLU A 310 -30.52 -9.24 -0.51
N PHE A 311 -29.84 -9.98 -1.39
CA PHE A 311 -29.40 -11.34 -1.09
C PHE A 311 -28.54 -11.38 0.18
N THR A 312 -27.54 -10.51 0.28
CA THR A 312 -26.63 -10.45 1.44
C THR A 312 -27.33 -9.97 2.71
N ARG A 313 -28.28 -9.03 2.60
CA ARG A 313 -29.13 -8.59 3.71
C ARG A 313 -29.89 -9.77 4.32
N ILE A 314 -30.63 -10.51 3.51
CA ILE A 314 -31.49 -11.63 3.96
C ILE A 314 -30.64 -12.81 4.46
N ASN A 315 -29.60 -13.19 3.70
CA ASN A 315 -28.91 -14.46 3.93
C ASN A 315 -27.71 -14.35 4.87
N ILE A 316 -27.21 -13.14 5.15
CA ILE A 316 -26.02 -12.92 5.97
C ILE A 316 -26.29 -11.90 7.08
N PHE A 317 -26.65 -10.66 6.71
CA PHE A 317 -26.64 -9.56 7.68
C PHE A 317 -27.76 -9.67 8.71
N GLU A 318 -28.99 -9.96 8.30
CA GLU A 318 -30.11 -10.14 9.23
C GLU A 318 -29.91 -11.30 10.21
N PRO A 319 -29.54 -12.52 9.76
CA PRO A 319 -29.27 -13.63 10.68
C PRO A 319 -28.12 -13.34 11.66
N LEU A 320 -27.09 -12.61 11.22
CA LEU A 320 -25.97 -12.19 12.06
C LEU A 320 -26.28 -10.93 12.89
N LYS A 321 -27.46 -10.34 12.74
CA LYS A 321 -27.88 -9.09 13.39
C LYS A 321 -26.94 -7.92 13.08
N MET A 322 -26.38 -7.89 11.88
CA MET A 322 -25.55 -6.79 11.35
C MET A 322 -26.44 -5.67 10.79
N THR A 323 -27.21 -5.01 11.66
CA THR A 323 -28.30 -4.10 11.28
C THR A 323 -27.85 -2.75 10.69
N ASN A 324 -26.55 -2.44 10.76
CA ASN A 324 -25.96 -1.22 10.19
C ASN A 324 -25.04 -1.56 9.00
N THR A 325 -25.29 -2.70 8.36
CA THR A 325 -24.47 -3.22 7.26
C THR A 325 -25.27 -3.33 5.98
N LEU A 326 -24.72 -2.81 4.87
CA LEU A 326 -25.30 -2.95 3.54
C LEU A 326 -24.23 -2.86 2.45
N PHE A 327 -24.46 -3.55 1.33
CA PHE A 327 -23.77 -3.20 0.08
C PHE A 327 -24.42 -1.94 -0.53
N TYR A 328 -23.59 -0.96 -0.82
CA TYR A 328 -23.95 0.35 -1.36
C TYR A 328 -23.68 0.37 -2.87
N ASP A 329 -24.65 -0.07 -3.66
CA ASP A 329 -24.57 -0.15 -5.11
C ASP A 329 -25.28 1.01 -5.83
N ASP A 330 -25.66 2.04 -5.08
CA ASP A 330 -26.33 3.24 -5.55
C ASP A 330 -25.75 4.48 -4.84
N CYS A 331 -25.01 5.32 -5.58
CA CYS A 331 -24.37 6.52 -5.06
C CYS A 331 -25.34 7.62 -4.57
N GLU A 332 -26.64 7.52 -4.87
CA GLU A 332 -27.66 8.46 -4.41
C GLU A 332 -28.33 8.00 -3.10
N LYS A 333 -28.14 6.72 -2.73
CA LYS A 333 -28.77 6.15 -1.54
C LYS A 333 -28.29 6.85 -0.27
N ILE A 334 -29.24 7.18 0.59
CA ILE A 334 -28.95 7.80 1.89
C ILE A 334 -28.54 6.70 2.88
N VAL A 335 -27.38 6.88 3.51
CA VAL A 335 -26.87 6.00 4.58
C VAL A 335 -26.79 6.79 5.87
N ARG A 336 -27.55 6.38 6.89
CA ARG A 336 -27.52 7.02 8.21
C ARG A 336 -26.18 6.75 8.90
N ASN A 337 -25.72 7.72 9.68
CA ASN A 337 -24.46 7.65 10.45
C ASN A 337 -23.20 7.36 9.61
N ARG A 338 -23.23 7.65 8.31
CA ARG A 338 -22.07 7.48 7.40
C ARG A 338 -20.98 8.49 7.73
N ALA A 339 -19.74 8.02 7.87
CA ALA A 339 -18.57 8.89 7.83
C ALA A 339 -18.28 9.36 6.40
N TYR A 340 -17.78 10.57 6.24
CA TYR A 340 -17.15 11.03 5.00
C TYR A 340 -15.64 10.76 5.06
N SER A 341 -15.01 10.54 3.90
CA SER A 341 -13.57 10.26 3.83
C SER A 341 -12.74 11.46 3.40
N PHE A 342 -11.51 11.50 3.89
CA PHE A 342 -10.61 12.63 3.76
C PHE A 342 -9.20 12.18 3.37
N TYR A 343 -8.46 13.08 2.73
CA TYR A 343 -7.00 13.03 2.63
C TYR A 343 -6.44 14.35 3.15
N ALA A 344 -5.14 14.41 3.43
CA ALA A 344 -4.46 15.62 3.84
C ALA A 344 -3.39 16.00 2.82
N ASP A 345 -3.19 17.30 2.63
CA ASP A 345 -2.02 17.85 1.96
C ASP A 345 -1.49 19.08 2.71
N SER A 346 -0.58 19.85 2.09
CA SER A 346 0.02 21.04 2.71
C SER A 346 -0.97 22.15 3.06
N THR A 347 -2.20 22.10 2.55
CA THR A 347 -3.27 23.06 2.80
C THR A 347 -4.31 22.58 3.82
N GLY A 348 -4.18 21.35 4.32
CA GLY A 348 -5.07 20.76 5.32
C GLY A 348 -5.86 19.56 4.82
N TYR A 349 -6.92 19.21 5.53
CA TYR A 349 -7.80 18.10 5.17
C TYR A 349 -8.73 18.47 4.01
N LYS A 350 -8.88 17.54 3.05
CA LYS A 350 -9.76 17.66 1.89
C LYS A 350 -10.65 16.42 1.79
N LYS A 351 -11.88 16.59 1.33
CA LYS A 351 -12.79 15.49 1.04
C LYS A 351 -12.19 14.60 -0.05
N SER A 352 -12.17 13.29 0.19
CA SER A 352 -11.88 12.28 -0.83
C SER A 352 -13.22 11.68 -1.25
N ILE A 353 -13.66 12.01 -2.47
CA ILE A 353 -15.00 11.68 -2.96
C ILE A 353 -15.01 10.21 -3.42
N LEU A 354 -16.08 9.50 -3.06
CA LEU A 354 -16.36 8.16 -3.53
C LEU A 354 -17.81 8.07 -4.01
N SER A 355 -17.97 7.81 -5.31
CA SER A 355 -19.26 7.86 -6.02
C SER A 355 -19.60 6.51 -6.67
N TYR A 356 -19.22 5.40 -6.04
CA TYR A 356 -19.43 4.07 -6.61
C TYR A 356 -20.90 3.64 -6.51
N SER A 357 -21.39 3.06 -7.61
CA SER A 357 -22.70 2.41 -7.75
C SER A 357 -22.51 0.98 -8.26
N ASN A 358 -21.66 0.24 -7.55
CA ASN A 358 -21.32 -1.16 -7.84
C ASN A 358 -20.93 -1.86 -6.53
N ALA A 359 -21.00 -3.19 -6.50
CA ALA A 359 -20.75 -4.00 -5.31
C ALA A 359 -19.94 -5.26 -5.63
N GLY A 360 -19.60 -6.02 -4.60
CA GLY A 360 -18.84 -7.26 -4.68
C GLY A 360 -17.38 -7.04 -4.31
N ALA A 361 -16.62 -6.45 -5.24
CA ALA A 361 -15.23 -6.10 -5.01
C ALA A 361 -15.04 -5.04 -3.92
N THR A 362 -16.05 -4.21 -3.70
CA THR A 362 -16.04 -3.07 -2.79
C THR A 362 -17.48 -2.74 -2.33
N SER A 363 -17.68 -1.52 -1.84
CA SER A 363 -18.94 -0.87 -1.42
C SER A 363 -19.71 -1.58 -0.31
N LEU A 364 -19.04 -2.35 0.55
CA LEU A 364 -19.66 -2.74 1.82
C LEU A 364 -19.54 -1.59 2.82
N PHE A 365 -20.70 -1.12 3.29
CA PHE A 365 -20.82 -0.12 4.34
C PHE A 365 -21.21 -0.84 5.62
N THR A 366 -20.45 -0.66 6.70
CA THR A 366 -20.66 -1.35 7.98
C THR A 366 -20.09 -0.54 9.14
N THR A 367 -20.26 -1.05 10.36
CA THR A 367 -19.67 -0.49 11.59
C THR A 367 -18.62 -1.44 12.15
N ALA A 368 -17.75 -0.94 13.02
CA ALA A 368 -16.77 -1.79 13.70
C ALA A 368 -17.45 -2.88 14.54
N GLU A 369 -18.62 -2.58 15.13
CA GLU A 369 -19.40 -3.56 15.91
C GLU A 369 -20.02 -4.66 15.05
N ASP A 370 -20.58 -4.33 13.89
CA ASP A 370 -21.17 -5.33 13.00
C ASP A 370 -20.09 -6.24 12.43
N LEU A 371 -18.90 -5.71 12.11
CA LEU A 371 -17.79 -6.50 11.60
C LEU A 371 -17.21 -7.48 12.66
N CYS A 372 -17.33 -7.16 13.95
CA CYS A 372 -17.10 -8.15 15.02
C CYS A 372 -18.09 -9.31 14.94
N LYS A 373 -19.39 -9.07 14.65
CA LYS A 373 -20.38 -10.16 14.50
C LYS A 373 -20.03 -11.07 13.33
N TRP A 374 -19.53 -10.50 12.23
CA TRP A 374 -18.97 -11.27 11.12
C TRP A 374 -17.78 -12.13 11.58
N SER A 375 -16.86 -11.58 12.37
CA SER A 375 -15.71 -12.31 12.91
C SER A 375 -16.14 -13.48 13.80
N VAL A 376 -17.10 -13.25 14.70
CA VAL A 376 -17.67 -14.28 15.60
C VAL A 376 -18.35 -15.41 14.82
N ASN A 377 -18.91 -15.16 13.64
CA ASN A 377 -19.51 -16.21 12.81
C ASN A 377 -18.50 -17.29 12.38
N PHE A 378 -17.20 -16.98 12.31
CA PHE A 378 -16.18 -18.00 12.02
C PHE A 378 -15.80 -18.84 13.24
N GLU A 379 -16.06 -18.35 14.45
CA GLU A 379 -15.81 -19.07 15.69
C GLU A 379 -17.02 -19.91 16.10
N ASN A 380 -18.21 -19.30 15.99
CA ASN A 380 -19.50 -19.87 16.34
C ASN A 380 -20.46 -19.69 15.16
N PRO A 381 -20.44 -20.61 14.16
CA PRO A 381 -21.19 -20.43 12.93
C PRO A 381 -22.70 -20.36 13.15
N VAL A 382 -23.27 -19.18 12.91
CA VAL A 382 -24.72 -18.93 12.84
C VAL A 382 -25.20 -19.03 11.40
N VAL A 383 -24.41 -18.51 10.45
CA VAL A 383 -24.66 -18.58 9.01
C VAL A 383 -23.59 -19.43 8.34
N GLY A 384 -24.00 -20.20 7.34
CA GLY A 384 -23.12 -21.00 6.49
C GLY A 384 -22.76 -22.36 7.08
N GLY A 385 -22.60 -22.47 8.40
CA GLY A 385 -22.21 -23.69 9.08
C GLY A 385 -20.71 -23.98 8.97
N LYS A 386 -20.24 -25.02 9.68
CA LYS A 386 -18.80 -25.34 9.78
C LYS A 386 -18.16 -25.60 8.41
N ASP A 387 -18.88 -26.25 7.51
CA ASP A 387 -18.41 -26.58 6.16
C ASP A 387 -18.01 -25.34 5.35
N ILE A 388 -18.85 -24.31 5.32
CA ILE A 388 -18.53 -23.07 4.60
C ILE A 388 -17.40 -22.32 5.31
N ILE A 389 -17.40 -22.29 6.64
CA ILE A 389 -16.37 -21.60 7.43
C ILE A 389 -14.99 -22.23 7.24
N ASP A 390 -14.90 -23.56 7.23
CA ASP A 390 -13.66 -24.28 6.93
C ASP A 390 -13.18 -23.96 5.50
N ARG A 391 -14.12 -23.95 4.53
CA ARG A 391 -13.82 -23.65 3.13
C ARG A 391 -13.31 -22.24 2.91
N MET A 392 -13.85 -21.25 3.62
CA MET A 392 -13.37 -19.85 3.57
C MET A 392 -11.89 -19.71 3.96
N SER A 393 -11.28 -20.70 4.62
CA SER A 393 -9.87 -20.72 4.98
C SER A 393 -8.99 -21.54 4.02
N LEU A 394 -9.57 -22.14 2.98
CA LEU A 394 -8.83 -22.91 1.99
C LEU A 394 -8.11 -21.97 1.03
N ARG A 395 -6.78 -22.11 1.00
CA ARG A 395 -5.89 -21.34 0.14
C ARG A 395 -6.00 -21.81 -1.32
N GLY A 396 -5.87 -20.88 -2.26
CA GLY A 396 -5.82 -21.20 -3.67
C GLY A 396 -4.60 -22.04 -4.03
N VAL A 397 -4.74 -22.91 -5.02
CA VAL A 397 -3.66 -23.73 -5.58
C VAL A 397 -3.54 -23.40 -7.07
N LEU A 398 -2.34 -23.05 -7.51
CA LEU A 398 -2.04 -22.78 -8.91
C LEU A 398 -1.92 -24.08 -9.70
N ASN A 399 -2.01 -24.03 -11.03
CA ASN A 399 -1.94 -25.20 -11.91
C ASN A 399 -0.65 -26.03 -11.72
N LYS A 400 0.44 -25.37 -11.30
CA LYS A 400 1.73 -26.00 -10.97
C LYS A 400 1.82 -26.60 -9.56
N GLY A 401 0.75 -26.54 -8.76
CA GLY A 401 0.68 -27.09 -7.39
C GLY A 401 1.05 -26.11 -6.28
N ASP A 402 1.55 -24.91 -6.60
CA ASP A 402 1.91 -23.89 -5.61
C ASP A 402 0.67 -23.37 -4.88
N THR A 403 0.75 -23.30 -3.55
CA THR A 403 -0.33 -22.78 -2.69
C THR A 403 -0.12 -21.30 -2.38
N ILE A 404 -1.03 -20.43 -2.81
CA ILE A 404 -0.94 -18.97 -2.60
C ILE A 404 -1.45 -18.57 -1.22
N THR A 405 -1.07 -17.42 -0.68
CA THR A 405 -1.50 -16.98 0.67
C THR A 405 -2.94 -16.47 0.74
N TYR A 406 -3.68 -16.50 -0.38
CA TYR A 406 -5.06 -16.02 -0.46
C TYR A 406 -6.08 -17.16 -0.39
N ALA A 407 -7.17 -16.96 0.33
CA ALA A 407 -8.25 -17.91 0.57
C ALA A 407 -9.62 -17.22 0.47
N LEU A 408 -10.33 -17.40 -0.64
CA LEU A 408 -11.72 -16.97 -0.84
C LEU A 408 -12.06 -15.57 -0.29
N GLY A 409 -11.30 -14.55 -0.69
CA GLY A 409 -11.50 -13.17 -0.24
C GLY A 409 -10.68 -12.76 0.98
N GLN A 410 -9.73 -13.57 1.44
CA GLN A 410 -8.96 -13.38 2.67
C GLN A 410 -7.47 -13.69 2.49
N ASP A 411 -6.63 -12.97 3.21
CA ASP A 411 -5.21 -13.29 3.37
C ASP A 411 -4.99 -14.22 4.56
N ILE A 412 -4.16 -15.24 4.36
CA ILE A 412 -3.73 -16.19 5.38
C ILE A 412 -2.25 -15.98 5.64
N GLY A 413 -1.88 -15.74 6.90
CA GLY A 413 -0.50 -15.45 7.27
C GLY A 413 -0.19 -15.76 8.72
N SER A 414 0.89 -15.15 9.22
CA SER A 414 1.28 -15.21 10.63
C SER A 414 1.78 -13.86 11.12
N TYR A 415 1.50 -13.53 12.37
CA TYR A 415 2.04 -12.36 13.07
C TYR A 415 2.64 -12.82 14.40
N LYS A 416 3.96 -12.62 14.59
CA LYS A 416 4.73 -13.10 15.76
C LYS A 416 4.48 -14.57 16.11
N GLY A 417 4.46 -15.43 15.09
CA GLY A 417 4.21 -16.86 15.22
C GLY A 417 2.74 -17.26 15.41
N LEU A 418 1.83 -16.29 15.57
CA LEU A 418 0.39 -16.55 15.64
C LEU A 418 -0.22 -16.61 14.25
N LYS A 419 -1.06 -17.61 13.99
CA LYS A 419 -1.82 -17.69 12.74
C LYS A 419 -2.81 -16.53 12.65
N ILE A 420 -2.81 -15.84 11.51
CA ILE A 420 -3.76 -14.77 11.22
C ILE A 420 -4.55 -15.03 9.95
N ILE A 421 -5.79 -14.55 9.95
CA ILE A 421 -6.64 -14.39 8.76
C ILE A 421 -7.04 -12.94 8.70
N SER A 422 -6.73 -12.25 7.61
CA SER A 422 -6.94 -10.81 7.51
C SER A 422 -7.42 -10.39 6.12
N HIS A 423 -7.88 -9.15 6.01
CA HIS A 423 -7.95 -8.46 4.74
C HIS A 423 -7.94 -6.94 4.99
N GLY A 424 -7.23 -6.20 4.13
CA GLY A 424 -7.24 -4.73 4.14
C GLY A 424 -8.26 -4.15 3.17
N GLY A 425 -8.62 -2.89 3.36
CA GLY A 425 -9.48 -2.16 2.44
C GLY A 425 -9.04 -0.71 2.30
N ALA A 426 -8.96 -0.25 1.05
CA ALA A 426 -8.71 1.15 0.72
C ALA A 426 -9.53 1.54 -0.52
N ASP A 427 -10.28 2.63 -0.39
CA ASP A 427 -10.95 3.34 -1.50
C ASP A 427 -11.13 4.79 -1.07
N ALA A 428 -10.87 5.74 -1.98
CA ALA A 428 -10.82 7.16 -1.65
C ALA A 428 -9.97 7.40 -0.39
N GLY A 429 -10.53 8.06 0.63
CA GLY A 429 -9.88 8.29 1.92
C GLY A 429 -10.18 7.21 2.98
N TYR A 430 -11.01 6.21 2.70
CA TYR A 430 -11.29 5.16 3.68
C TYR A 430 -10.11 4.19 3.76
N ARG A 431 -9.78 3.77 4.98
CA ARG A 431 -8.79 2.73 5.28
C ARG A 431 -9.38 1.78 6.30
N SER A 432 -9.31 0.48 6.04
CA SER A 432 -9.86 -0.53 6.95
C SER A 432 -8.97 -1.75 7.03
N PHE A 433 -8.99 -2.39 8.19
CA PHE A 433 -8.33 -3.66 8.41
C PHE A 433 -9.14 -4.52 9.37
N LEU A 434 -9.36 -5.76 8.97
CA LEU A 434 -9.88 -6.83 9.83
C LEU A 434 -8.78 -7.87 9.94
N VAL A 435 -8.44 -8.25 11.17
CA VAL A 435 -7.57 -9.38 11.45
C VAL A 435 -8.18 -10.27 12.51
N ARG A 436 -8.13 -11.58 12.27
CA ARG A 436 -8.60 -12.64 13.17
C ARG A 436 -7.44 -13.55 13.50
N PHE A 437 -7.38 -13.97 14.76
CA PHE A 437 -6.42 -14.90 15.35
C PHE A 437 -7.21 -16.14 15.78
N PRO A 438 -7.48 -17.09 14.87
CA PRO A 438 -8.47 -18.15 15.11
C PRO A 438 -8.14 -19.00 16.33
N ASP A 439 -6.85 -19.32 16.53
CA ASP A 439 -6.39 -20.16 17.65
C ASP A 439 -6.54 -19.44 19.00
N GLN A 440 -6.58 -18.11 18.97
CA GLN A 440 -6.79 -17.26 20.14
C GLN A 440 -8.25 -16.81 20.27
N LYS A 441 -9.16 -17.14 19.35
CA LYS A 441 -10.54 -16.64 19.33
C LYS A 441 -10.62 -15.13 19.55
N PHE A 442 -9.84 -14.41 18.74
CA PHE A 442 -9.59 -12.99 18.93
C PHE A 442 -9.61 -12.28 17.59
N SER A 443 -10.21 -11.09 17.53
CA SER A 443 -10.21 -10.27 16.32
C SER A 443 -10.11 -8.78 16.63
N VAL A 444 -9.49 -8.06 15.70
CA VAL A 444 -9.36 -6.60 15.75
C VAL A 444 -9.87 -6.01 14.46
N ASN A 445 -10.75 -5.01 14.60
CA ASN A 445 -11.36 -4.26 13.51
C ASN A 445 -11.00 -2.78 13.68
N VAL A 446 -10.36 -2.19 12.68
CA VAL A 446 -10.05 -0.76 12.65
C VAL A 446 -10.52 -0.17 11.33
N LEU A 447 -11.46 0.78 11.41
CA LEU A 447 -12.07 1.46 10.26
C LEU A 447 -11.78 2.95 10.35
N SER A 448 -11.16 3.53 9.34
CA SER A 448 -10.76 4.93 9.31
C SER A 448 -11.29 5.64 8.07
N ASN A 449 -11.51 6.94 8.22
CA ASN A 449 -11.88 7.85 7.14
C ASN A 449 -10.75 8.78 6.69
N LEU A 450 -9.48 8.40 6.94
CA LEU A 450 -8.29 9.16 6.54
C LEU A 450 -7.35 8.35 5.64
N ALA A 451 -7.01 8.89 4.48
CA ALA A 451 -6.22 8.21 3.44
C ALA A 451 -4.81 7.76 3.90
N SER A 452 -4.20 8.50 4.83
CA SER A 452 -2.86 8.22 5.37
C SER A 452 -2.87 7.33 6.62
N PHE A 453 -4.05 6.95 7.11
CA PHE A 453 -4.16 6.13 8.32
C PHE A 453 -3.72 4.69 8.04
N ASP A 454 -2.93 4.10 8.95
CA ASP A 454 -2.49 2.70 8.90
C ASP A 454 -3.33 1.83 9.87
N PRO A 455 -4.46 1.26 9.40
CA PRO A 455 -5.29 0.41 10.24
C PRO A 455 -4.64 -0.95 10.53
N GLY A 456 -3.74 -1.42 9.67
CA GLY A 456 -3.03 -2.69 9.85
C GLY A 456 -2.07 -2.62 11.03
N GLY A 457 -1.15 -1.65 11.00
CA GLY A 457 -0.21 -1.42 12.09
C GLY A 457 -0.90 -1.11 13.42
N MET A 458 -2.01 -0.36 13.40
CA MET A 458 -2.80 -0.13 14.62
C MET A 458 -3.46 -1.41 15.13
N SER A 459 -4.00 -2.25 14.25
CA SER A 459 -4.59 -3.53 14.64
C SER A 459 -3.57 -4.45 15.29
N PHE A 460 -2.35 -4.49 14.77
CA PHE A 460 -1.26 -5.29 15.36
C PHE A 460 -0.75 -4.73 16.68
N LYS A 461 -0.66 -3.40 16.84
CA LYS A 461 -0.35 -2.78 18.15
C LYS A 461 -1.43 -3.10 19.19
N ILE A 462 -2.71 -3.14 18.80
CA ILE A 462 -3.79 -3.57 19.69
C ILE A 462 -3.66 -5.06 20.02
N ALA A 463 -3.32 -5.91 19.04
CA ALA A 463 -3.08 -7.33 19.28
C ALA A 463 -1.92 -7.54 20.26
N ASP A 464 -0.83 -6.78 20.14
CA ASP A 464 0.31 -6.81 21.07
C ASP A 464 -0.09 -6.48 22.51
N ILE A 465 -1.08 -5.60 22.72
CA ILE A 465 -1.59 -5.26 24.05
C ILE A 465 -2.31 -6.47 24.69
N TYR A 466 -3.10 -7.21 23.92
CA TYR A 466 -3.92 -8.32 24.44
C TYR A 466 -3.25 -9.70 24.38
N LEU A 467 -2.34 -9.92 23.43
CA LEU A 467 -1.78 -11.24 23.12
C LEU A 467 -0.29 -11.37 23.42
N LYS A 468 0.32 -10.39 24.12
CA LYS A 468 1.75 -10.38 24.48
C LYS A 468 2.25 -11.72 25.02
N ASP A 469 1.48 -12.37 25.89
CA ASP A 469 1.86 -13.63 26.55
C ASP A 469 1.62 -14.88 25.70
N LYS A 470 1.04 -14.72 24.51
CA LYS A 470 0.75 -15.80 23.55
C LYS A 470 1.71 -15.83 22.38
N GLU A 471 2.55 -14.81 22.23
CA GLU A 471 3.58 -14.77 21.21
C GLU A 471 4.46 -16.02 21.32
N VAL A 472 4.55 -16.76 20.22
CA VAL A 472 5.56 -17.80 20.12
C VAL A 472 6.85 -17.06 19.83
N VAL A 473 7.58 -16.69 20.88
CA VAL A 473 9.02 -16.47 20.72
C VAL A 473 9.50 -17.76 20.11
N ALA A 474 9.88 -17.72 18.83
CA ALA A 474 10.53 -18.84 18.20
C ALA A 474 11.80 -19.06 19.02
N GLY A 475 11.70 -19.94 20.02
CA GLY A 475 12.85 -20.63 20.53
C GLY A 475 13.54 -21.15 19.31
N LEU A 476 14.81 -20.76 19.15
CA LEU A 476 15.74 -21.34 18.21
C LEU A 476 15.67 -22.85 18.40
N LYS A 477 14.74 -23.53 17.73
CA LYS A 477 14.86 -24.94 17.43
C LYS A 477 16.03 -24.96 16.47
N LYS A 478 17.22 -25.18 17.04
CA LYS A 478 18.34 -25.79 16.36
C LYS A 478 17.79 -27.04 15.69
N GLU A 479 17.41 -26.94 14.44
CA GLU A 479 17.75 -28.03 13.54
C GLU A 479 19.27 -28.10 13.60
N GLU A 480 19.78 -29.19 14.16
CA GLU A 480 21.18 -29.59 14.03
C GLU A 480 21.46 -29.87 12.55
N THR A 481 21.51 -28.82 11.74
CA THR A 481 22.40 -28.80 10.60
C THR A 481 23.75 -28.44 11.18
N GLY A 482 24.73 -29.33 11.02
CA GLY A 482 26.10 -29.18 11.54
C GLY A 482 26.86 -28.04 10.88
N ILE A 483 26.37 -26.81 11.01
CA ILE A 483 27.03 -25.59 10.59
C ILE A 483 27.25 -24.77 11.86
N LYS A 484 28.52 -24.64 12.23
CA LYS A 484 28.96 -23.78 13.34
C LYS A 484 28.32 -22.40 13.18
N ALA A 485 27.79 -21.87 14.29
CA ALA A 485 27.27 -20.51 14.37
C ALA A 485 28.27 -19.52 13.73
N PRO A 486 27.82 -18.58 12.87
CA PRO A 486 28.66 -17.46 12.53
C PRO A 486 28.87 -16.65 13.80
N ALA A 487 30.14 -16.37 14.08
CA ALA A 487 30.56 -15.44 15.09
C ALA A 487 29.85 -14.08 14.91
N VAL A 488 29.72 -13.36 16.03
CA VAL A 488 29.79 -11.89 16.17
C VAL A 488 29.68 -11.14 14.84
N VAL A 489 28.62 -10.35 14.67
CA VAL A 489 28.45 -9.41 13.55
C VAL A 489 29.69 -8.51 13.46
N ASN A 490 30.66 -8.94 12.68
CA ASN A 490 31.63 -8.06 12.07
C ASN A 490 30.87 -7.27 11.01
N ASP A 491 31.17 -5.98 10.88
CA ASP A 491 30.78 -5.18 9.71
C ASP A 491 31.17 -5.94 8.44
N ILE A 492 30.21 -6.60 7.78
CA ILE A 492 30.45 -7.26 6.50
C ILE A 492 30.68 -6.16 5.48
N LYS A 493 31.95 -5.88 5.22
CA LYS A 493 32.37 -4.93 4.19
C LYS A 493 32.41 -5.66 2.85
N VAL A 494 31.44 -5.37 2.00
CA VAL A 494 31.45 -5.80 0.59
C VAL A 494 32.33 -4.83 -0.19
N ASP A 495 33.14 -5.35 -1.11
CA ASP A 495 34.02 -4.54 -1.94
C ASP A 495 33.23 -3.54 -2.79
N HIS A 496 33.76 -2.33 -2.95
CA HIS A 496 33.11 -1.24 -3.67
C HIS A 496 32.77 -1.64 -5.12
N ASP A 497 33.68 -2.30 -5.82
CA ASP A 497 33.49 -2.67 -7.23
C ASP A 497 32.40 -3.74 -7.37
N ILE A 498 32.28 -4.63 -6.39
CA ILE A 498 31.19 -5.61 -6.30
C ILE A 498 29.85 -4.88 -6.10
N LEU A 499 29.79 -3.90 -5.19
CA LEU A 499 28.57 -3.13 -4.95
C LEU A 499 28.16 -2.31 -6.18
N VAL A 500 29.12 -1.66 -6.86
CA VAL A 500 28.88 -0.96 -8.12
C VAL A 500 28.33 -1.91 -9.18
N SER A 501 28.82 -3.16 -9.24
CA SER A 501 28.32 -4.16 -10.18
C SER A 501 26.84 -4.52 -9.96
N TYR A 502 26.29 -4.25 -8.78
CA TYR A 502 24.89 -4.51 -8.44
C TYR A 502 23.99 -3.32 -8.77
N CYS A 503 24.55 -2.13 -8.98
CA CYS A 503 23.77 -0.96 -9.40
C CYS A 503 23.14 -1.15 -10.77
N GLY A 504 21.99 -0.52 -10.97
CA GLY A 504 21.25 -0.52 -12.21
C GLY A 504 19.75 -0.70 -11.97
N GLN A 505 19.00 -0.74 -13.07
CA GLN A 505 17.59 -1.07 -13.02
C GLN A 505 17.39 -2.59 -13.11
N TYR A 506 16.38 -3.07 -12.40
CA TYR A 506 15.95 -4.46 -12.39
C TYR A 506 14.46 -4.49 -12.70
N GLU A 507 14.07 -5.19 -13.75
CA GLU A 507 12.67 -5.37 -14.10
C GLU A 507 12.04 -6.41 -13.17
N TRP A 508 11.23 -5.95 -12.23
CA TRP A 508 10.56 -6.77 -11.22
C TRP A 508 9.30 -7.44 -11.76
N GLN A 509 8.55 -6.67 -12.56
CA GLN A 509 7.43 -7.11 -13.38
C GLN A 509 7.50 -6.32 -14.69
N PRO A 510 6.86 -6.76 -15.78
CA PRO A 510 6.85 -6.02 -17.03
C PRO A 510 6.49 -4.53 -16.85
N GLY A 511 7.49 -3.64 -16.99
CA GLY A 511 7.37 -2.20 -16.80
C GLY A 511 7.34 -1.67 -15.36
N ILE A 512 7.50 -2.54 -14.36
CA ILE A 512 7.83 -2.14 -12.98
C ILE A 512 9.32 -2.38 -12.79
N PHE A 513 10.06 -1.27 -12.69
CA PHE A 513 11.49 -1.29 -12.45
C PHE A 513 11.78 -0.99 -11.00
N VAL A 514 12.72 -1.73 -10.46
CA VAL A 514 13.35 -1.47 -9.18
C VAL A 514 14.76 -0.98 -9.47
N THR A 515 15.11 0.16 -8.91
CA THR A 515 16.45 0.72 -9.06
C THR A 515 17.27 0.30 -7.87
N VAL A 516 18.41 -0.32 -8.13
CA VAL A 516 19.48 -0.49 -7.15
C VAL A 516 20.52 0.59 -7.39
N SER A 517 20.80 1.38 -6.37
CA SER A 517 21.77 2.48 -6.41
C SER A 517 22.77 2.34 -5.28
N LEU A 518 23.95 2.93 -5.41
CA LEU A 518 25.00 2.90 -4.40
C LEU A 518 25.26 4.30 -3.88
N GLU A 519 25.25 4.47 -2.57
CA GLU A 519 25.69 5.69 -1.91
C GLU A 519 26.55 5.36 -0.69
N ASN A 520 27.78 5.88 -0.64
CA ASN A 520 28.73 5.66 0.46
C ASN A 520 28.90 4.17 0.82
N ASP A 521 29.10 3.30 -0.18
CA ASP A 521 29.21 1.84 -0.03
C ASP A 521 27.98 1.14 0.56
N ILE A 522 26.82 1.81 0.56
CA ILE A 522 25.53 1.23 0.94
C ILE A 522 24.66 1.13 -0.30
N LEU A 523 24.18 -0.08 -0.59
CA LEU A 523 23.18 -0.26 -1.64
C LEU A 523 21.82 0.20 -1.17
N PHE A 524 21.08 0.84 -2.06
CA PHE A 524 19.71 1.26 -1.86
C PHE A 524 18.84 0.64 -2.93
N VAL A 525 17.65 0.20 -2.54
CA VAL A 525 16.60 -0.28 -3.42
C VAL A 525 15.44 0.73 -3.42
N SER A 526 14.94 1.09 -4.59
CA SER A 526 13.77 1.97 -4.72
C SER A 526 12.83 1.47 -5.81
N ALA A 527 11.52 1.61 -5.60
CA ALA A 527 10.48 1.24 -6.56
C ALA A 527 9.32 2.27 -6.49
N PRO A 528 8.35 2.28 -7.42
CA PRO A 528 7.26 3.25 -7.40
C PRO A 528 6.44 3.33 -6.10
N GLU A 529 6.42 2.26 -5.30
CA GLU A 529 5.73 2.16 -4.01
C GLU A 529 6.67 1.86 -2.84
N LEU A 530 7.99 1.86 -3.10
CA LEU A 530 9.02 1.65 -2.11
C LEU A 530 9.95 2.87 -2.14
N PRO A 531 9.91 3.76 -1.12
CA PRO A 531 10.89 4.82 -1.02
C PRO A 531 12.30 4.24 -1.03
N LYS A 532 13.29 5.06 -1.38
CA LYS A 532 14.68 4.65 -1.46
C LYS A 532 15.13 4.06 -0.11
N THR A 533 15.31 2.75 -0.09
CA THR A 533 15.49 1.97 1.14
C THR A 533 16.87 1.34 1.18
N PRO A 534 17.64 1.50 2.26
CA PRO A 534 18.97 0.89 2.36
C PRO A 534 18.89 -0.63 2.45
N MET A 535 19.87 -1.28 1.84
CA MET A 535 20.09 -2.72 1.84
C MET A 535 21.27 -3.02 2.77
N VAL A 536 21.04 -3.84 3.80
CA VAL A 536 22.07 -4.19 4.79
C VAL A 536 22.76 -5.49 4.35
N PRO A 537 24.08 -5.53 4.15
CA PRO A 537 24.76 -6.73 3.69
C PRO A 537 24.67 -7.85 4.73
N VAL A 538 24.25 -9.03 4.26
CA VAL A 538 24.25 -10.31 4.98
C VAL A 538 25.40 -11.19 4.49
N SER A 539 25.76 -11.06 3.20
CA SER A 539 26.95 -11.64 2.59
C SER A 539 27.40 -10.76 1.40
N ALA A 540 28.39 -11.21 0.63
CA ALA A 540 28.83 -10.51 -0.58
C ALA A 540 27.71 -10.34 -1.62
N THR A 541 26.73 -11.27 -1.66
CA THR A 541 25.65 -11.29 -2.67
C THR A 541 24.25 -11.15 -2.07
N GLU A 542 24.12 -11.14 -0.74
CA GLU A 542 22.81 -11.17 -0.05
C GLU A 542 22.66 -9.99 0.91
N PHE A 543 21.47 -9.39 0.91
CA PHE A 543 21.18 -8.17 1.66
C PHE A 543 19.77 -8.20 2.26
N ASP A 544 19.62 -7.63 3.45
CA ASP A 544 18.33 -7.42 4.11
C ASP A 544 17.76 -6.03 3.77
N VAL A 545 16.47 -6.00 3.44
CA VAL A 545 15.67 -4.78 3.23
C VAL A 545 14.64 -4.71 4.37
N LYS A 546 15.11 -4.21 5.51
CA LYS A 546 14.38 -4.31 6.80
C LYS A 546 12.98 -3.69 6.79
N PRO A 547 12.72 -2.51 6.18
CA PRO A 547 11.38 -1.90 6.22
C PRO A 547 10.26 -2.76 5.62
N VAL A 548 10.59 -3.60 4.64
CA VAL A 548 9.62 -4.49 3.98
C VAL A 548 9.82 -5.96 4.37
N SER A 549 10.66 -6.24 5.37
CA SER A 549 10.99 -7.63 5.78
C SER A 549 11.37 -8.53 4.60
N ALA A 550 12.15 -7.98 3.65
CA ALA A 550 12.59 -8.69 2.47
C ALA A 550 14.08 -9.02 2.51
N ARG A 551 14.46 -10.09 1.83
CA ARG A 551 15.85 -10.49 1.60
C ARG A 551 16.13 -10.52 0.11
N VAL A 552 17.15 -9.78 -0.31
CA VAL A 552 17.57 -9.67 -1.70
C VAL A 552 18.86 -10.46 -1.92
N THR A 553 18.90 -11.26 -2.97
CA THR A 553 20.09 -12.01 -3.39
C THR A 553 20.42 -11.67 -4.83
N PHE A 554 21.60 -11.11 -5.08
CA PHE A 554 22.10 -10.87 -6.43
C PHE A 554 22.69 -12.15 -7.01
N VAL A 555 22.24 -12.54 -8.19
CA VAL A 555 22.71 -13.74 -8.88
C VAL A 555 23.58 -13.33 -10.06
N LEU A 556 24.78 -13.90 -10.11
CA LEU A 556 25.73 -13.68 -11.19
C LEU A 556 25.57 -14.76 -12.26
N ASP A 557 25.63 -14.36 -13.52
CA ASP A 557 25.83 -15.24 -14.67
C ASP A 557 27.13 -14.81 -15.37
N SER A 558 28.05 -15.77 -15.59
CA SER A 558 29.35 -15.53 -16.22
C SER A 558 30.14 -14.36 -15.61
N GLY A 559 30.06 -14.18 -14.29
CA GLY A 559 30.76 -13.13 -13.54
C GLY A 559 30.09 -11.75 -13.55
N LYS A 560 28.90 -11.59 -14.15
CA LYS A 560 28.11 -10.35 -14.12
C LYS A 560 26.76 -10.59 -13.45
N VAL A 561 26.26 -9.64 -12.68
CA VAL A 561 24.89 -9.76 -12.14
C VAL A 561 23.88 -9.76 -13.28
N SER A 562 23.05 -10.79 -13.31
CA SER A 562 22.01 -11.00 -14.31
C SER A 562 20.60 -10.79 -13.74
N LYS A 563 20.40 -11.02 -12.43
CA LYS A 563 19.12 -10.87 -11.75
C LYS A 563 19.30 -10.65 -10.25
N MET A 564 18.26 -10.14 -9.61
CA MET A 564 18.08 -10.18 -8.16
C MET A 564 16.88 -11.07 -7.80
N GLN A 565 17.04 -11.92 -6.79
CA GLN A 565 15.96 -12.68 -6.17
C GLN A 565 15.53 -11.97 -4.90
N VAL A 566 14.24 -11.78 -4.70
CA VAL A 566 13.68 -11.09 -3.54
C VAL A 566 12.72 -12.02 -2.82
N LYS A 567 13.07 -12.40 -1.59
CA LYS A 567 12.23 -13.19 -0.70
C LYS A 567 11.53 -12.27 0.29
N MET A 568 10.20 -12.32 0.33
CA MET A 568 9.38 -11.48 1.21
C MET A 568 8.07 -12.21 1.54
N ASN A 569 7.62 -12.15 2.80
CA ASN A 569 6.33 -12.71 3.25
C ASN A 569 6.08 -14.18 2.84
N GLY A 570 7.13 -15.00 2.77
CA GLY A 570 7.06 -16.41 2.37
C GLY A 570 6.98 -16.66 0.85
N GLY A 571 7.01 -15.61 0.02
CA GLY A 571 7.13 -15.70 -1.44
C GLY A 571 8.54 -15.33 -1.93
N GLU A 572 8.83 -15.70 -3.19
CA GLU A 572 10.07 -15.36 -3.89
C GLU A 572 9.74 -14.73 -5.25
N VAL A 573 10.39 -13.62 -5.57
CA VAL A 573 10.26 -12.90 -6.85
C VAL A 573 11.63 -12.77 -7.51
N ILE A 574 11.68 -12.89 -8.83
CA ILE A 574 12.90 -12.69 -9.63
C ILE A 574 12.76 -11.39 -10.41
N ALA A 575 13.70 -10.47 -10.23
CA ALA A 575 13.81 -9.25 -11.03
C ALA A 575 15.07 -9.28 -11.89
N MET A 576 14.92 -9.13 -13.20
CA MET A 576 16.02 -9.26 -14.16
C MET A 576 16.78 -7.94 -14.29
N LYS A 577 18.12 -7.97 -14.25
CA LYS A 577 18.91 -6.75 -14.44
C LYS A 577 18.76 -6.24 -15.87
N THR A 578 18.40 -4.97 -16.04
CA THR A 578 18.32 -4.34 -17.34
C THR A 578 19.70 -3.83 -17.78
N PRO A 579 20.01 -3.83 -19.08
CA PRO A 579 21.20 -3.14 -19.58
C PRO A 579 21.15 -1.63 -19.26
N ASP A 580 22.32 -1.02 -19.00
CA ASP A 580 22.41 0.44 -18.88
C ASP A 580 22.00 1.08 -20.21
N PHE A 581 21.02 1.99 -20.15
CA PHE A 581 20.46 2.66 -21.32
C PHE A 581 20.35 4.15 -21.08
N ASP A 582 20.85 4.95 -22.02
CA ASP A 582 20.72 6.40 -21.99
C ASP A 582 19.45 6.82 -22.76
N PRO A 583 18.41 7.31 -22.06
CA PRO A 583 17.14 7.69 -22.71
C PRO A 583 17.31 8.81 -23.74
N ALA A 584 18.36 9.63 -23.63
CA ALA A 584 18.64 10.71 -24.59
C ALA A 584 18.97 10.18 -26.00
N LYS A 585 19.31 8.90 -26.13
CA LYS A 585 19.54 8.24 -27.43
C LYS A 585 18.25 7.91 -28.18
N ILE A 586 17.08 7.99 -27.54
CA ILE A 586 15.80 7.76 -28.22
C ILE A 586 15.36 9.02 -28.96
N ASN A 587 15.18 8.91 -30.27
CA ASN A 587 14.47 9.92 -31.05
C ASN A 587 12.95 9.83 -30.78
N VAL A 588 12.47 10.53 -29.74
CA VAL A 588 11.07 10.48 -29.30
C VAL A 588 10.07 10.90 -30.39
N SER A 589 10.51 11.67 -31.39
CA SER A 589 9.70 12.13 -32.53
C SER A 589 9.08 10.97 -33.33
N GLU A 590 9.76 9.83 -33.42
CA GLU A 590 9.31 8.64 -34.17
C GLU A 590 8.02 8.02 -33.60
N TYR A 591 7.79 8.20 -32.30
CA TYR A 591 6.71 7.59 -31.55
C TYR A 591 5.44 8.44 -31.53
N THR A 592 5.50 9.66 -32.08
CA THR A 592 4.38 10.61 -32.09
C THR A 592 3.20 10.14 -32.96
N GLY A 593 1.99 10.55 -32.61
CA GLY A 593 0.75 10.27 -33.35
C GLY A 593 -0.41 9.85 -32.44
N ASN A 594 -1.54 9.50 -33.04
CA ASN A 594 -2.74 9.07 -32.32
C ASN A 594 -2.77 7.54 -32.19
N PHE A 595 -3.05 7.06 -30.97
CA PHE A 595 -3.07 5.64 -30.63
C PHE A 595 -4.42 5.28 -30.02
N TYR A 596 -5.16 4.37 -30.64
CA TYR A 596 -6.52 3.99 -30.24
C TYR A 596 -6.58 2.55 -29.74
N SER A 597 -7.29 2.34 -28.62
CA SER A 597 -7.61 1.01 -28.10
C SER A 597 -9.09 0.69 -28.34
N GLU A 598 -9.35 -0.36 -29.12
CA GLU A 598 -10.70 -0.89 -29.34
C GLU A 598 -11.32 -1.43 -28.05
N GLU A 599 -10.53 -2.05 -27.17
CA GLU A 599 -11.00 -2.60 -25.90
C GLU A 599 -11.56 -1.49 -24.99
N LEU A 600 -10.87 -0.36 -24.91
CA LEU A 600 -11.26 0.78 -24.07
C LEU A 600 -12.16 1.79 -24.76
N SER A 601 -12.26 1.75 -26.10
CA SER A 601 -12.93 2.79 -26.87
C SER A 601 -12.32 4.19 -26.69
N THR A 602 -11.00 4.27 -26.44
CA THR A 602 -10.29 5.52 -26.15
C THR A 602 -9.03 5.71 -26.99
N ALA A 603 -8.56 6.95 -27.12
CA ALA A 603 -7.31 7.29 -27.78
C ALA A 603 -6.39 8.12 -26.88
N TYR A 604 -5.07 7.94 -27.09
CA TYR A 604 -4.02 8.79 -26.55
C TYR A 604 -3.27 9.43 -27.71
N THR A 605 -2.95 10.72 -27.59
CA THR A 605 -2.08 11.42 -28.54
C THR A 605 -0.67 11.45 -27.97
N MET A 606 0.25 10.74 -28.63
CA MET A 606 1.67 10.76 -28.30
C MET A 606 2.32 12.00 -28.93
N VAL A 607 2.92 12.85 -28.12
CA VAL A 607 3.62 14.05 -28.57
C VAL A 607 5.05 14.09 -28.04
N ALA A 608 5.95 14.69 -28.82
CA ALA A 608 7.29 14.99 -28.38
C ALA A 608 7.33 16.44 -27.87
N ASP A 609 7.76 16.64 -26.64
CA ASP A 609 7.98 17.96 -26.05
C ASP A 609 9.30 17.97 -25.29
N SER A 610 10.19 18.90 -25.64
CA SER A 610 11.45 19.11 -24.94
C SER A 610 12.30 17.83 -24.77
N GLY A 611 12.32 16.98 -25.81
CA GLY A 611 13.03 15.70 -25.81
C GLY A 611 12.36 14.57 -25.04
N LYS A 612 11.16 14.78 -24.48
CA LYS A 612 10.36 13.79 -23.77
C LYS A 612 9.16 13.36 -24.59
N LEU A 613 8.76 12.10 -24.44
CA LEU A 613 7.53 11.59 -25.02
C LEU A 613 6.40 11.74 -23.99
N ILE A 614 5.26 12.27 -24.42
CA ILE A 614 4.09 12.50 -23.57
C ILE A 614 2.88 11.83 -24.21
N ALA A 615 2.18 11.00 -23.45
CA ALA A 615 0.89 10.41 -23.80
C ALA A 615 -0.23 11.31 -23.27
N ARG A 616 -0.88 12.09 -24.15
CA ARG A 616 -1.99 12.96 -23.76
C ARG A 616 -3.32 12.24 -23.84
N HIS A 617 -4.14 12.38 -22.81
CA HIS A 617 -5.51 11.89 -22.79
C HIS A 617 -6.49 13.02 -22.46
N PHE A 618 -7.54 13.18 -23.27
CA PHE A 618 -8.47 14.30 -23.18
C PHE A 618 -9.10 14.50 -21.79
N ARG A 619 -9.38 13.41 -21.06
CA ARG A 619 -10.03 13.48 -19.74
C ARG A 619 -9.09 13.51 -18.54
N THR A 620 -7.92 12.89 -18.65
CA THR A 620 -7.03 12.60 -17.50
C THR A 620 -5.70 13.34 -17.59
N GLY A 621 -5.47 14.10 -18.66
CA GLY A 621 -4.26 14.89 -18.86
C GLY A 621 -3.10 14.04 -19.37
N ASP A 622 -1.89 14.45 -18.99
CA ASP A 622 -0.65 13.99 -19.60
C ASP A 622 0.01 12.87 -18.77
N VAL A 623 0.43 11.81 -19.47
CA VAL A 623 1.31 10.76 -18.94
C VAL A 623 2.71 11.00 -19.48
N MET A 624 3.67 11.23 -18.58
CA MET A 624 5.07 11.44 -18.94
C MET A 624 5.75 10.10 -19.16
N LEU A 625 6.36 9.89 -20.34
CA LEU A 625 7.02 8.65 -20.72
C LEU A 625 8.55 8.82 -20.75
N THR A 626 9.26 7.92 -20.08
CA THR A 626 10.72 7.87 -20.04
C THR A 626 11.21 6.61 -20.74
N GLY A 627 12.09 6.74 -21.72
CA GLY A 627 12.64 5.60 -22.46
C GLY A 627 13.50 4.69 -21.58
N THR A 628 13.28 3.38 -21.63
CA THR A 628 14.08 2.38 -20.88
C THR A 628 14.96 1.53 -21.79
N LYS A 629 14.56 1.37 -23.05
CA LYS A 629 15.34 0.79 -24.16
C LYS A 629 14.65 1.17 -25.48
N PRO A 630 15.22 0.87 -26.67
CA PRO A 630 14.52 1.13 -27.93
C PRO A 630 13.11 0.56 -27.92
N ASP A 631 12.15 1.36 -28.40
CA ASP A 631 10.72 1.04 -28.44
C ASP A 631 10.03 0.75 -27.08
N ASN A 632 10.68 0.97 -25.93
CA ASN A 632 10.08 0.71 -24.62
C ASN A 632 10.21 1.92 -23.69
N PHE A 633 9.11 2.26 -23.03
CA PHE A 633 9.02 3.41 -22.14
C PHE A 633 8.31 3.06 -20.84
N THR A 634 8.65 3.79 -19.79
CA THR A 634 7.95 3.80 -18.51
C THR A 634 7.16 5.09 -18.33
N GLY A 635 5.88 4.99 -18.02
CA GLY A 635 5.01 6.09 -17.68
C GLY A 635 4.92 6.37 -16.17
N ASN A 636 4.62 7.62 -15.83
CA ASN A 636 4.51 8.09 -14.45
C ASN A 636 3.12 7.88 -13.80
N GLN A 637 2.15 7.32 -14.54
CA GLN A 637 0.81 7.02 -14.02
C GLN A 637 0.67 5.55 -13.69
N TRP A 638 0.00 5.24 -12.57
CA TRP A 638 -0.10 3.85 -12.05
C TRP A 638 -0.79 2.87 -13.00
N TYR A 639 -1.68 3.37 -13.85
CA TYR A 639 -2.44 2.61 -14.85
C TYR A 639 -1.79 2.63 -16.24
N PHE A 640 -0.71 3.38 -16.47
CA PHE A 640 -0.05 3.53 -17.77
C PHE A 640 1.47 3.45 -17.57
N ARG A 641 1.95 2.34 -17.01
CA ARG A 641 3.34 2.18 -16.57
C ARG A 641 4.25 1.68 -17.69
N ASN A 642 3.95 0.56 -18.34
CA ASN A 642 4.77 0.03 -19.43
C ASN A 642 4.20 0.44 -20.78
N VAL A 643 5.03 0.91 -21.71
CA VAL A 643 4.63 1.16 -23.10
C VAL A 643 5.66 0.55 -24.04
N ALA A 644 5.28 -0.54 -24.69
CA ALA A 644 6.11 -1.23 -25.68
C ALA A 644 5.56 -0.96 -27.09
N PHE A 645 6.28 -0.18 -27.88
CA PHE A 645 5.91 0.15 -29.25
C PHE A 645 6.19 -1.00 -30.22
N THR A 646 5.36 -1.09 -31.25
CA THR A 646 5.49 -2.09 -32.31
C THR A 646 5.74 -1.41 -33.65
N ARG A 647 6.74 -1.91 -34.38
CA ARG A 647 7.07 -1.47 -35.74
C ARG A 647 6.62 -2.48 -36.78
N ASP A 648 6.33 -2.01 -37.99
CA ASP A 648 6.17 -2.87 -39.17
C ASP A 648 7.53 -3.28 -39.77
N SER A 649 7.49 -4.05 -40.87
CA SER A 649 8.70 -4.50 -41.58
C SER A 649 9.54 -3.36 -42.16
N ASN A 650 8.99 -2.16 -42.31
CA ASN A 650 9.69 -0.97 -42.79
C ASN A 650 10.23 -0.11 -41.64
N GLY A 651 10.11 -0.57 -40.39
CA GLY A 651 10.56 0.15 -39.21
C GLY A 651 9.63 1.28 -38.76
N LYS A 652 8.41 1.39 -39.31
CA LYS A 652 7.44 2.42 -38.93
C LYS A 652 6.63 1.98 -37.72
N ILE A 653 6.44 2.88 -36.75
CA ILE A 653 5.56 2.63 -35.59
C ILE A 653 4.11 2.47 -36.05
N ILE A 654 3.51 1.33 -35.73
CA ILE A 654 2.11 0.97 -36.08
C ILE A 654 1.20 0.81 -34.86
N GLY A 655 1.75 0.86 -33.64
CA GLY A 655 0.99 0.67 -32.42
C GLY A 655 1.88 0.53 -31.19
N CYS A 656 1.26 0.23 -30.06
CA CYS A 656 1.95 -0.14 -28.83
C CYS A 656 1.10 -1.08 -27.96
N ARG A 657 1.76 -1.71 -27.00
CA ARG A 657 1.16 -2.47 -25.90
C ARG A 657 1.42 -1.70 -24.62
N VAL A 658 0.36 -1.41 -23.88
CA VAL A 658 0.42 -0.67 -22.61
C VAL A 658 0.10 -1.60 -21.46
N SER A 659 0.88 -1.53 -20.37
CA SER A 659 0.59 -2.26 -19.13
C SER A 659 0.59 -1.32 -17.94
N GLY A 660 -0.19 -1.62 -16.91
CA GLY A 660 -0.01 -1.10 -15.56
C GLY A 660 0.30 -2.25 -14.59
N GLY A 661 -0.20 -2.16 -13.36
CA GLY A 661 0.06 -3.18 -12.34
C GLY A 661 -0.81 -4.44 -12.50
N ARG A 662 -2.06 -4.30 -12.96
CA ARG A 662 -3.06 -5.37 -13.04
C ARG A 662 -3.69 -5.51 -14.43
N VAL A 663 -3.21 -4.73 -15.39
CA VAL A 663 -3.53 -4.86 -16.81
C VAL A 663 -2.24 -5.01 -17.59
N LYS A 664 -2.03 -6.17 -18.23
CA LYS A 664 -0.86 -6.47 -19.05
C LYS A 664 -1.21 -6.40 -20.54
N ASN A 665 -0.32 -5.81 -21.32
CA ASN A 665 -0.29 -5.85 -22.79
C ASN A 665 -1.56 -5.37 -23.50
N LEU A 666 -2.22 -4.33 -22.97
CA LEU A 666 -3.39 -3.75 -23.61
C LEU A 666 -3.01 -3.10 -24.95
N LYS A 667 -3.71 -3.47 -26.03
CA LYS A 667 -3.38 -3.03 -27.38
C LYS A 667 -3.86 -1.62 -27.68
N PHE A 668 -2.97 -0.83 -28.26
CA PHE A 668 -3.29 0.41 -28.96
C PHE A 668 -2.73 0.37 -30.38
N THR A 669 -3.56 0.71 -31.36
CA THR A 669 -3.18 0.79 -32.77
C THR A 669 -2.94 2.25 -33.12
N LYS A 670 -1.86 2.55 -33.84
CA LYS A 670 -1.63 3.89 -34.37
C LYS A 670 -2.63 4.16 -35.48
N ILE A 671 -3.39 5.24 -35.36
CA ILE A 671 -4.39 5.67 -36.35
C ILE A 671 -3.90 6.93 -37.07
N SER A 672 -4.35 7.12 -38.31
CA SER A 672 -4.14 8.38 -39.03
C SER A 672 -4.87 9.51 -38.32
N GLU A 673 -4.32 10.72 -38.42
CA GLU A 673 -4.99 11.95 -37.98
C GLU A 673 -6.34 12.16 -38.66
#